data_AF-A0A6H9LL28-F1
#
_entry.id   AF-A0A6H9LL28-F1
#
_cell.length_a   1.000
_cell.length_b   1.000
_cell.length_c   1.000
_cell.angle_alpha   90.00
_cell.angle_beta   90.00
_cell.angle_gamma   90.00
#
_symmetry.space_group_name_H-M   'P 1'
#
loop_
_entity.id
_entity.type
_entity.pdbx_description
1 polymer ?
#
loop_
_entity_poly.entity_id
_entity_poly.type
_entity_poly.pdbx_seq_one_letter_code
_entity_poly.pdbx_strand_id
1 'polypeptide(L)'
;MNRKQVSRTHTARGFKKGFFMSTKHGVMRVLTAFALLFSLAQLSSALPMDVLNDPNFVLPIDREPADYSGLQKSTAESSEAQLLYKSGDTVSFVCTERTFLSPTNAGGDCWGWVDGNGTEYGIYASWNYIEFYNIETGQLVDAIESPPSSWHDIKTYQNYCYAVSEGTGTNQGLMVMDMSYLPDSVHFVQSVSTSGSGHVTSHNLCVDTVAGYAYVEGTSTGGQSVRIFNLANPASPSYVSSFGPAGGLHDIYCMNDTLYLAEGWNPSFSIWNMANKFSPALLTRVTVPNSGYVHNIWPTDDRKYAVTTEETVGKTVKVWDIQNLGNVQLLGEYLAPSNLAHNAHIEGDTLFLSHYESGVAVIDLADPNNPNELSLYDTYPAGESSNFAGCWGVYPHTPSSRYYASNMDGYFFILNQFNTILADTVVALDAQAIAGSDVKIDIWAKWSLDINQFEVPFQWSGPYNMTIDSVSTVGLATEYFEIQQFTAYDAFNRRAAYSLVASNGISSPDLPAGEGVIMSLYFSVPGGATGDSNLVTFTPFNGKEAKFAHQCIEYSPDTLSATITIGCCNGIRGNVDGDVGEQIDIADLVAFVDFSFGGGPAPACIEEADVDASSGTDIGDIVYLVTYMFDSGPAPLACP
;
A
#
# COMPACT_ATOMS: atom_id res chain seq x y z
N MET A 1 -67.94 18.83 -30.26
CA MET A 1 -68.95 18.61 -29.19
C MET A 1 -68.73 19.64 -28.08
N ASN A 2 -69.54 19.61 -27.01
CA ASN A 2 -69.50 20.59 -25.89
C ASN A 2 -68.10 20.69 -25.23
N ARG A 3 -67.57 21.89 -24.96
CA ARG A 3 -67.66 22.69 -23.69
C ARG A 3 -67.01 21.98 -22.49
N LYS A 4 -66.25 22.65 -21.60
CA LYS A 4 -66.52 23.99 -21.02
C LYS A 4 -65.27 24.66 -20.37
N GLN A 5 -65.30 26.00 -20.31
CA GLN A 5 -64.87 26.97 -19.25
C GLN A 5 -63.77 26.59 -18.22
N VAL A 6 -62.80 27.43 -17.83
CA VAL A 6 -62.68 28.92 -17.69
C VAL A 6 -63.50 29.57 -16.54
N SER A 7 -62.80 29.91 -15.45
CA SER A 7 -62.99 31.17 -14.69
C SER A 7 -61.62 31.58 -14.07
N ARG A 8 -61.08 32.81 -14.10
CA ARG A 8 -61.58 34.18 -13.75
C ARG A 8 -61.91 34.32 -12.25
N THR A 9 -61.59 35.41 -11.53
CA THR A 9 -61.61 36.85 -11.91
C THR A 9 -60.74 37.79 -11.02
N HIS A 10 -60.23 38.90 -11.61
CA HIS A 10 -60.14 40.29 -11.06
C HIS A 10 -59.30 40.58 -9.76
N THR A 11 -58.83 41.80 -9.42
CA THR A 11 -58.67 43.17 -10.02
C THR A 11 -57.60 43.90 -9.19
N ALA A 12 -56.58 44.63 -9.67
CA ALA A 12 -56.44 45.77 -10.62
C ALA A 12 -56.33 47.17 -9.94
N ARG A 13 -55.27 47.92 -10.31
CA ARG A 13 -54.94 49.34 -9.96
C ARG A 13 -54.49 49.61 -8.50
N GLY A 14 -53.55 50.53 -8.22
CA GLY A 14 -52.62 51.22 -9.14
C GLY A 14 -51.81 52.41 -8.56
N PHE A 15 -50.58 52.58 -9.06
CA PHE A 15 -49.76 53.82 -9.16
C PHE A 15 -49.36 54.70 -7.94
N LYS A 16 -48.02 54.97 -7.92
CA LYS A 16 -47.28 56.22 -7.56
C LYS A 16 -46.78 56.50 -6.12
N LYS A 17 -45.43 56.47 -6.03
CA LYS A 17 -44.49 57.34 -5.26
C LYS A 17 -44.94 57.92 -3.90
N GLY A 18 -44.31 57.45 -2.81
CA GLY A 18 -44.42 58.03 -1.45
C GLY A 18 -43.30 59.02 -1.07
N PHE A 19 -43.17 59.32 0.24
CA PHE A 19 -42.01 60.05 0.81
C PHE A 19 -41.81 59.77 2.33
N PHE A 20 -40.54 59.63 2.71
CA PHE A 20 -39.85 59.81 4.02
C PHE A 20 -40.55 59.91 5.41
N MET A 21 -39.98 59.12 6.35
CA MET A 21 -39.46 59.48 7.71
C MET A 21 -40.28 59.35 9.02
N SER A 22 -39.57 58.82 10.05
CA SER A 22 -39.61 59.18 11.50
C SER A 22 -40.78 58.62 12.37
N THR A 23 -40.68 58.39 13.70
CA THR A 23 -39.66 58.74 14.74
C THR A 23 -39.73 57.82 16.01
N LYS A 24 -38.57 57.51 16.64
CA LYS A 24 -38.24 57.22 18.10
C LYS A 24 -39.23 56.40 18.99
N HIS A 25 -38.80 55.57 19.95
CA HIS A 25 -37.75 55.69 21.00
C HIS A 25 -37.02 54.32 21.20
N GLY A 26 -35.90 54.11 21.91
CA GLY A 26 -35.12 54.88 22.92
C GLY A 26 -35.10 54.15 24.28
N VAL A 27 -34.02 54.07 25.09
CA VAL A 27 -32.70 54.75 25.17
C VAL A 27 -31.67 53.90 25.95
N MET A 28 -30.36 54.26 25.86
CA MET A 28 -29.19 53.83 26.69
C MET A 28 -28.43 52.61 26.11
N ARG A 29 -27.08 52.49 26.07
CA ARG A 29 -25.86 53.26 26.45
C ARG A 29 -24.84 53.09 25.28
N VAL A 30 -23.77 53.86 24.96
CA VAL A 30 -22.83 54.77 25.66
C VAL A 30 -21.83 54.03 26.57
N LEU A 31 -20.50 54.03 26.37
CA LEU A 31 -19.59 54.74 25.43
C LEU A 31 -19.13 53.78 24.28
N THR A 32 -18.42 54.07 23.15
CA THR A 32 -17.58 55.16 22.55
C THR A 32 -16.12 55.29 23.06
N ALA A 33 -15.05 55.48 22.27
CA ALA A 33 -14.73 55.46 20.82
C ALA A 33 -13.19 55.24 20.70
N PHE A 34 -12.43 55.16 19.59
CA PHE A 34 -12.47 55.65 18.18
C PHE A 34 -11.92 54.54 17.22
N ALA A 35 -11.81 54.58 15.89
CA ALA A 35 -11.53 55.59 14.82
C ALA A 35 -10.03 55.94 14.63
N LEU A 36 -9.49 56.19 13.42
CA LEU A 36 -10.11 56.69 12.17
C LEU A 36 -9.50 56.08 10.88
N LEU A 37 -9.94 56.54 9.69
CA LEU A 37 -9.65 56.01 8.34
C LEU A 37 -9.27 57.15 7.35
N PHE A 38 -8.70 56.82 6.17
CA PHE A 38 -8.26 57.71 5.05
C PHE A 38 -6.96 58.52 5.28
N SER A 39 -6.07 58.75 4.29
CA SER A 39 -5.99 58.26 2.89
C SER A 39 -4.64 58.52 2.18
N LEU A 40 -4.33 57.65 1.20
CA LEU A 40 -3.64 57.92 -0.08
C LEU A 40 -2.15 58.31 -0.17
N ALA A 41 -1.42 57.39 -0.83
CA ALA A 41 -0.42 57.61 -1.90
C ALA A 41 1.05 57.93 -1.57
N GLN A 42 1.92 57.31 -2.38
CA GLN A 42 3.36 57.53 -2.57
C GLN A 42 4.29 57.39 -1.34
N LEU A 43 5.01 56.26 -1.29
CA LEU A 43 6.46 56.31 -1.55
C LEU A 43 7.02 54.94 -1.95
N SER A 44 7.54 54.87 -3.16
CA SER A 44 8.50 53.85 -3.57
C SER A 44 9.87 54.16 -2.94
N SER A 45 10.34 53.33 -2.02
CA SER A 45 11.75 53.30 -1.64
C SER A 45 12.42 52.11 -2.34
N ALA A 46 12.95 52.34 -3.54
CA ALA A 46 14.00 51.47 -4.04
C ALA A 46 15.17 51.50 -3.04
N LEU A 47 15.84 50.37 -2.82
CA LEU A 47 17.11 50.37 -2.11
C LEU A 47 18.06 51.33 -2.85
N PRO A 48 18.77 52.23 -2.15
CA PRO A 48 19.71 53.12 -2.82
C PRO A 48 20.79 52.27 -3.52
N MET A 49 21.16 52.67 -4.74
CA MET A 49 22.06 51.90 -5.61
C MET A 49 23.43 51.61 -4.98
N ASP A 50 23.81 52.36 -3.95
CA ASP A 50 25.04 52.15 -3.18
C ASP A 50 25.00 50.86 -2.33
N VAL A 51 23.81 50.40 -1.92
CA VAL A 51 23.63 49.14 -1.16
C VAL A 51 23.67 47.92 -2.08
N LEU A 52 23.23 48.05 -3.33
CA LEU A 52 23.26 46.97 -4.34
C LEU A 52 24.66 46.76 -4.97
N ASN A 53 25.69 47.49 -4.52
CA ASN A 53 27.06 47.41 -5.02
C ASN A 53 28.12 47.13 -3.93
N ASP A 54 27.73 46.86 -2.67
CA ASP A 54 28.66 46.41 -1.64
C ASP A 54 28.82 44.87 -1.72
N PRO A 55 30.01 44.34 -2.07
CA PRO A 55 30.23 42.89 -2.15
C PRO A 55 30.20 42.17 -0.79
N ASN A 56 29.96 42.88 0.32
CA ASN A 56 29.85 42.33 1.67
C ASN A 56 28.43 42.49 2.26
N PHE A 57 27.45 42.99 1.51
CA PHE A 57 26.09 43.16 2.02
C PHE A 57 25.33 41.83 2.10
N VAL A 58 25.32 41.24 3.30
CA VAL A 58 24.54 40.04 3.62
C VAL A 58 23.09 40.44 3.95
N LEU A 59 22.12 39.90 3.20
CA LEU A 59 20.71 40.02 3.54
C LEU A 59 20.41 39.27 4.86
N PRO A 60 19.54 39.79 5.75
CA PRO A 60 19.14 39.07 6.94
C PRO A 60 18.33 37.81 6.58
N ILE A 61 18.97 36.65 6.64
CA ILE A 61 18.29 35.34 6.56
C ILE A 61 17.81 34.98 7.97
N ASP A 62 16.82 35.74 8.44
CA ASP A 62 16.00 35.41 9.61
C ASP A 62 14.55 35.18 9.11
N ARG A 63 14.36 34.11 8.34
CA ARG A 63 13.05 33.44 8.26
C ARG A 63 13.02 32.42 9.38
N GLU A 64 12.16 32.63 10.37
CA GLU A 64 11.68 31.54 11.23
C GLU A 64 11.18 30.42 10.29
N PRO A 65 11.59 29.14 10.48
CA PRO A 65 10.98 28.04 9.76
C PRO A 65 9.48 27.97 10.10
N ALA A 66 8.66 27.52 9.17
CA ALA A 66 7.24 27.30 9.46
C ALA A 66 7.08 26.26 10.58
N ASP A 67 6.11 26.47 11.46
CA ASP A 67 5.86 25.57 12.59
C ASP A 67 5.19 24.28 12.13
N TYR A 68 6.01 23.31 11.71
CA TYR A 68 5.59 21.99 11.27
C TYR A 68 5.27 21.02 12.43
N SER A 69 5.16 21.49 13.68
CA SER A 69 4.85 20.62 14.84
C SER A 69 3.46 19.95 14.78
N GLY A 70 2.62 20.35 13.82
CA GLY A 70 1.33 19.71 13.50
C GLY A 70 1.40 18.50 12.56
N LEU A 71 2.58 18.15 12.00
CA LEU A 71 2.72 16.97 11.13
C LEU A 71 2.48 15.67 11.93
N GLN A 72 1.28 15.11 11.81
CA GLN A 72 0.98 13.80 12.38
C GLN A 72 1.41 12.70 11.41
N LYS A 73 2.11 11.67 11.92
CA LYS A 73 2.18 10.36 11.26
C LYS A 73 0.77 9.79 11.29
N SER A 74 0.02 9.99 10.21
CA SER A 74 -1.28 9.34 10.04
C SER A 74 -1.03 7.83 10.00
N THR A 75 -1.53 7.11 10.99
CA THR A 75 -1.81 5.68 10.84
C THR A 75 -3.03 5.59 9.95
N ALA A 76 -2.81 5.60 8.63
CA ALA A 76 -3.81 5.12 7.70
C ALA A 76 -4.08 3.66 8.08
N GLU A 77 -5.25 3.40 8.68
CA GLU A 77 -5.70 2.05 8.95
C GLU A 77 -5.76 1.33 7.60
N SER A 78 -5.06 0.21 7.48
CA SER A 78 -4.96 -0.54 6.24
C SER A 78 -6.37 -0.93 5.78
N SER A 79 -6.76 -0.43 4.61
CA SER A 79 -7.97 -0.82 3.89
C SER A 79 -8.00 -2.35 3.76
N GLU A 80 -8.90 -3.00 4.49
CA GLU A 80 -8.96 -4.47 4.58
C GLU A 80 -9.17 -5.06 3.18
N ALA A 81 -8.15 -5.73 2.63
CA ALA A 81 -8.23 -6.45 1.36
C ALA A 81 -9.16 -7.67 1.51
N GLN A 82 -10.47 -7.48 1.29
CA GLN A 82 -11.47 -8.51 1.56
C GLN A 82 -11.42 -9.66 0.54
N LEU A 83 -11.36 -10.89 1.06
CA LEU A 83 -11.17 -12.17 0.35
C LEU A 83 -9.75 -12.38 -0.23
N LEU A 84 -8.77 -12.60 0.64
CA LEU A 84 -8.38 -13.93 1.18
C LEU A 84 -7.74 -14.88 0.16
N TYR A 85 -6.42 -14.77 0.03
CA TYR A 85 -5.54 -15.74 -0.62
C TYR A 85 -5.29 -16.96 0.28
N LYS A 86 -4.66 -17.99 -0.28
CA LYS A 86 -4.32 -19.24 0.41
C LYS A 86 -2.86 -19.65 0.23
N SER A 87 -2.41 -20.56 1.09
CA SER A 87 -1.24 -21.40 0.81
C SER A 87 -1.35 -22.05 -0.58
N GLY A 88 -0.26 -22.00 -1.34
CA GLY A 88 -0.16 -22.38 -2.74
C GLY A 88 -0.34 -21.22 -3.74
N ASP A 89 -0.98 -20.11 -3.34
CA ASP A 89 -1.22 -19.00 -4.25
C ASP A 89 0.03 -18.14 -4.47
N THR A 90 0.21 -17.70 -5.72
CA THR A 90 1.13 -16.60 -6.05
C THR A 90 0.39 -15.29 -5.85
N VAL A 91 0.91 -14.42 -4.99
CA VAL A 91 0.25 -13.18 -4.60
C VAL A 91 1.15 -12.00 -4.91
N SER A 92 0.58 -11.00 -5.59
CA SER A 92 1.14 -9.66 -5.70
C SER A 92 0.29 -8.75 -4.80
N PHE A 93 0.91 -7.92 -3.97
CA PHE A 93 0.17 -6.95 -3.15
C PHE A 93 0.99 -5.69 -2.90
N VAL A 94 0.29 -4.58 -2.72
CA VAL A 94 0.89 -3.27 -2.42
C VAL A 94 0.61 -2.89 -0.97
N CYS A 95 1.60 -2.29 -0.33
CA CYS A 95 1.62 -1.87 1.06
C CYS A 95 1.96 -0.40 1.18
N THR A 96 1.31 0.35 2.07
CA THR A 96 1.86 1.63 2.53
C THR A 96 3.03 1.39 3.49
N GLU A 97 4.22 1.90 3.14
CA GLU A 97 5.33 2.07 4.09
C GLU A 97 5.12 3.33 4.94
N ARG A 98 4.60 4.40 4.32
CA ARG A 98 4.37 5.68 5.00
C ARG A 98 3.31 6.54 4.31
N THR A 99 2.44 7.14 5.10
CA THR A 99 1.51 8.19 4.65
C THR A 99 1.91 9.53 5.27
N PHE A 100 1.84 10.59 4.46
CA PHE A 100 1.95 11.99 4.86
C PHE A 100 0.64 12.70 4.51
N LEU A 101 0.31 13.75 5.26
CA LEU A 101 -0.78 14.68 4.93
C LEU A 101 -0.16 16.08 4.80
N SER A 102 -0.25 16.70 3.62
CA SER A 102 0.14 18.11 3.47
C SER A 102 -0.80 18.99 4.30
N PRO A 103 -0.29 20.02 5.00
CA PRO A 103 -1.12 20.93 5.82
C PRO A 103 -2.12 21.77 5.02
N THR A 104 -2.13 21.64 3.68
CA THR A 104 -3.07 22.33 2.78
C THR A 104 -4.35 21.54 2.50
N ASN A 105 -4.39 20.23 2.80
CA ASN A 105 -5.53 19.33 2.56
C ASN A 105 -6.05 19.31 1.10
N ALA A 106 -5.18 19.55 0.12
CA ALA A 106 -5.44 19.21 -1.28
C ALA A 106 -4.14 18.89 -2.03
N GLY A 107 -4.21 17.98 -3.01
CA GLY A 107 -3.06 17.45 -3.74
C GLY A 107 -3.26 17.42 -5.27
N GLY A 108 -2.13 17.39 -5.97
CA GLY A 108 -2.00 17.13 -7.41
C GLY A 108 -1.06 15.95 -7.67
N ASP A 109 -0.22 16.02 -8.70
CA ASP A 109 0.70 14.92 -9.07
C ASP A 109 1.85 14.70 -8.07
N CYS A 110 2.50 13.54 -8.18
CA CYS A 110 3.74 13.23 -7.47
C CYS A 110 4.81 12.61 -8.40
N TRP A 111 6.08 12.78 -8.02
CA TRP A 111 7.23 12.41 -8.85
C TRP A 111 8.44 12.01 -7.99
N GLY A 112 9.50 11.51 -8.62
CA GLY A 112 10.72 11.10 -7.94
C GLY A 112 12.01 11.75 -8.45
N TRP A 113 13.01 11.71 -7.57
CA TRP A 113 14.39 12.05 -7.86
C TRP A 113 15.37 11.21 -7.03
N VAL A 114 16.60 11.08 -7.52
CA VAL A 114 17.69 10.36 -6.85
C VAL A 114 18.94 11.23 -6.97
N ASP A 115 19.63 11.46 -5.85
CA ASP A 115 20.85 12.26 -5.84
C ASP A 115 22.08 11.50 -6.39
N GLY A 116 23.21 12.20 -6.53
CA GLY A 116 24.47 11.60 -6.98
C GLY A 116 25.12 10.60 -6.01
N ASN A 117 24.53 10.38 -4.82
CA ASN A 117 24.96 9.42 -3.80
C ASN A 117 24.06 8.17 -3.78
N GLY A 118 22.88 8.20 -4.44
CA GLY A 118 21.85 7.17 -4.37
C GLY A 118 20.75 7.44 -3.34
N THR A 119 20.68 8.64 -2.76
CA THR A 119 19.61 9.05 -1.84
C THR A 119 18.33 9.31 -2.64
N GLU A 120 17.24 8.64 -2.28
CA GLU A 120 15.95 8.73 -2.96
C GLU A 120 15.04 9.80 -2.34
N TYR A 121 14.41 10.62 -3.19
CA TYR A 121 13.50 11.69 -2.80
C TYR A 121 12.16 11.59 -3.54
N GLY A 122 11.08 11.77 -2.78
CA GLY A 122 9.73 11.96 -3.30
C GLY A 122 9.41 13.44 -3.43
N ILE A 123 8.72 13.80 -4.49
CA ILE A 123 8.28 15.17 -4.76
C ILE A 123 6.76 15.15 -4.92
N TYR A 124 6.07 16.03 -4.21
CA TYR A 124 4.61 16.06 -4.16
C TYR A 124 4.09 17.48 -4.39
N ALA A 125 3.12 17.64 -5.28
CA ALA A 125 2.41 18.91 -5.42
C ALA A 125 1.21 18.95 -4.48
N SER A 126 1.26 19.83 -3.48
CA SER A 126 0.10 20.20 -2.68
C SER A 126 -0.56 21.48 -3.24
N TRP A 127 -1.67 21.92 -2.63
CA TRP A 127 -2.47 23.05 -3.12
C TRP A 127 -1.67 24.29 -3.54
N ASN A 128 -0.59 24.64 -2.82
CA ASN A 128 0.23 25.81 -3.12
C ASN A 128 1.72 25.62 -2.81
N TYR A 129 2.21 24.38 -2.76
CA TYR A 129 3.63 24.06 -2.60
C TYR A 129 4.03 22.86 -3.47
N ILE A 130 5.28 22.85 -3.91
CA ILE A 130 6.00 21.64 -4.31
C ILE A 130 6.82 21.20 -3.09
N GLU A 131 6.43 20.08 -2.49
CA GLU A 131 6.95 19.53 -1.23
C GLU A 131 7.96 18.40 -1.52
N PHE A 132 9.12 18.42 -0.86
CA PHE A 132 10.24 17.52 -1.13
C PHE A 132 10.54 16.64 0.09
N TYR A 133 10.38 15.33 -0.06
CA TYR A 133 10.55 14.34 1.01
C TYR A 133 11.79 13.48 0.78
N ASN A 134 12.63 13.29 1.80
CA ASN A 134 13.59 12.19 1.82
C ASN A 134 12.81 10.90 2.09
N ILE A 135 12.90 9.90 1.22
CA ILE A 135 12.07 8.67 1.31
C ILE A 135 12.44 7.85 2.54
N GLU A 136 13.72 7.59 2.74
CA GLU A 136 14.22 6.66 3.76
C GLU A 136 13.98 7.19 5.19
N THR A 137 14.28 8.46 5.45
CA THR A 137 13.93 9.08 6.75
C THR A 137 12.44 9.42 6.84
N GLY A 138 11.76 9.58 5.70
CA GLY A 138 10.42 10.15 5.57
C GLY A 138 10.32 11.52 6.23
N GLN A 139 11.28 12.40 5.93
CA GLN A 139 11.32 13.78 6.38
C GLN A 139 10.92 14.70 5.23
N LEU A 140 9.99 15.63 5.47
CA LEU A 140 9.81 16.81 4.62
C LEU A 140 11.07 17.69 4.77
N VAL A 141 11.83 17.85 3.69
CA VAL A 141 13.09 18.59 3.67
C VAL A 141 12.83 20.06 3.35
N ASP A 142 12.05 20.35 2.31
CA ASP A 142 11.74 21.72 1.86
C ASP A 142 10.37 21.77 1.16
N ALA A 143 9.79 22.97 1.04
CA ALA A 143 8.51 23.22 0.40
C ALA A 143 8.52 24.56 -0.37
N ILE A 144 8.50 24.49 -1.70
CA ILE A 144 8.61 25.65 -2.59
C ILE A 144 7.22 26.16 -2.98
N GLU A 145 6.91 27.42 -2.63
CA GLU A 145 5.61 28.07 -2.92
C GLU A 145 5.27 28.03 -4.43
N SER A 146 4.07 27.54 -4.75
CA SER A 146 3.52 27.40 -6.12
C SER A 146 2.20 28.18 -6.26
N PRO A 147 1.66 28.33 -7.49
CA PRO A 147 0.34 28.91 -7.69
C PRO A 147 -0.77 28.04 -7.04
N PRO A 148 -1.79 28.63 -6.38
CA PRO A 148 -2.86 27.86 -5.74
C PRO A 148 -3.70 27.08 -6.76
N SER A 149 -3.65 25.74 -6.70
CA SER A 149 -4.29 24.80 -7.64
C SER A 149 -4.26 23.35 -7.11
N SER A 150 -5.27 22.53 -7.43
CA SER A 150 -5.17 21.06 -7.33
C SER A 150 -4.47 20.46 -8.57
N TRP A 151 -4.50 21.17 -9.69
CA TRP A 151 -3.83 20.75 -10.93
C TRP A 151 -2.43 21.32 -10.96
N HIS A 152 -1.49 20.42 -10.70
CA HIS A 152 -0.04 20.59 -10.74
C HIS A 152 0.58 19.32 -11.31
N ASP A 153 1.68 19.49 -12.04
CA ASP A 153 2.46 18.41 -12.62
C ASP A 153 3.96 18.69 -12.43
N ILE A 154 4.73 17.64 -12.14
CA ILE A 154 6.15 17.66 -11.76
C ILE A 154 6.95 16.69 -12.64
N LYS A 155 8.08 17.14 -13.18
CA LYS A 155 9.07 16.28 -13.87
C LYS A 155 10.51 16.71 -13.52
N THR A 156 11.46 15.77 -13.56
CA THR A 156 12.85 15.99 -13.14
C THR A 156 13.87 15.77 -14.26
N TYR A 157 14.97 16.53 -14.25
CA TYR A 157 16.10 16.34 -15.17
C TYR A 157 17.42 16.82 -14.56
N GLN A 158 18.42 15.93 -14.55
CA GLN A 158 19.68 16.14 -13.80
C GLN A 158 19.34 16.50 -12.34
N ASN A 159 19.85 17.60 -11.79
CA ASN A 159 19.55 18.04 -10.43
C ASN A 159 18.34 18.99 -10.35
N TYR A 160 17.54 19.13 -11.41
CA TYR A 160 16.48 20.14 -11.50
C TYR A 160 15.08 19.53 -11.49
N CYS A 161 14.22 20.10 -10.67
CA CYS A 161 12.78 19.85 -10.64
C CYS A 161 12.06 20.95 -11.42
N TYR A 162 11.17 20.53 -12.30
CA TYR A 162 10.29 21.39 -13.07
C TYR A 162 8.85 21.12 -12.66
N ALA A 163 8.11 22.18 -12.36
CA ALA A 163 6.70 22.07 -12.03
C ALA A 163 5.87 23.09 -12.82
N VAL A 164 4.61 22.74 -13.07
CA VAL A 164 3.60 23.60 -13.69
C VAL A 164 2.30 23.56 -12.90
N SER A 165 1.38 24.47 -13.22
CA SER A 165 0.10 24.61 -12.52
C SER A 165 -0.95 25.24 -13.45
N GLU A 166 -2.21 24.88 -13.28
CA GLU A 166 -3.33 25.68 -13.81
C GLU A 166 -3.59 26.95 -12.97
N GLY A 167 -3.02 27.04 -11.78
CA GLY A 167 -3.10 28.21 -10.91
C GLY A 167 -2.32 29.42 -11.42
N THR A 168 -2.69 30.60 -10.92
CA THR A 168 -1.99 31.87 -11.19
C THR A 168 -1.66 32.58 -9.88
N GLY A 169 -0.49 33.21 -9.79
CA GLY A 169 0.00 33.81 -8.55
C GLY A 169 1.52 33.75 -8.42
N THR A 170 2.01 33.47 -7.22
CA THR A 170 3.44 33.25 -6.94
C THR A 170 4.00 32.16 -7.86
N ASN A 171 5.20 32.40 -8.41
CA ASN A 171 5.96 31.46 -9.24
C ASN A 171 5.24 30.88 -10.49
N GLN A 172 4.12 31.47 -10.92
CA GLN A 172 3.37 31.03 -12.12
C GLN A 172 4.23 30.94 -13.40
N GLY A 173 4.06 29.86 -14.16
CA GLY A 173 4.84 29.53 -15.34
C GLY A 173 5.38 28.10 -15.26
N LEU A 174 6.47 27.83 -15.99
CA LEU A 174 7.32 26.67 -15.78
C LEU A 174 8.28 26.97 -14.62
N MET A 175 7.96 26.50 -13.42
CA MET A 175 8.81 26.62 -12.24
C MET A 175 10.10 25.82 -12.46
N VAL A 176 11.23 26.35 -11.98
CA VAL A 176 12.55 25.71 -12.04
C VAL A 176 13.16 25.73 -10.63
N MET A 177 13.47 24.56 -10.10
CA MET A 177 14.00 24.36 -8.75
C MET A 177 15.26 23.52 -8.79
N ASP A 178 16.29 23.91 -8.05
CA ASP A 178 17.60 23.24 -7.98
C ASP A 178 17.67 22.39 -6.70
N MET A 179 17.80 21.07 -6.89
CA MET A 179 17.88 20.06 -5.85
C MET A 179 19.33 19.69 -5.48
N SER A 180 20.34 20.35 -6.07
CA SER A 180 21.77 20.10 -5.81
C SER A 180 22.21 20.36 -4.35
N TYR A 181 21.32 20.90 -3.53
CA TYR A 181 21.53 21.27 -2.13
C TYR A 181 20.82 20.33 -1.15
N LEU A 182 20.09 19.31 -1.62
CA LEU A 182 19.54 18.26 -0.76
C LEU A 182 20.68 17.44 -0.12
N PRO A 183 20.54 17.01 1.16
CA PRO A 183 19.36 17.10 2.02
C PRO A 183 19.21 18.41 2.82
N ASP A 184 20.02 19.45 2.56
CA ASP A 184 19.98 20.70 3.36
C ASP A 184 18.85 21.66 2.91
N SER A 185 18.61 21.80 1.59
CA SER A 185 17.55 22.67 1.03
C SER A 185 17.22 22.37 -0.45
N VAL A 186 16.14 22.98 -0.95
CA VAL A 186 15.86 23.12 -2.39
C VAL A 186 15.83 24.61 -2.75
N HIS A 187 16.46 25.00 -3.86
CA HIS A 187 16.51 26.41 -4.27
C HIS A 187 15.62 26.70 -5.48
N PHE A 188 14.56 27.49 -5.28
CA PHE A 188 13.80 28.06 -6.39
C PHE A 188 14.70 28.98 -7.23
N VAL A 189 14.83 28.67 -8.52
CA VAL A 189 15.72 29.37 -9.45
C VAL A 189 14.98 30.50 -10.17
N GLN A 190 13.86 30.16 -10.81
CA GLN A 190 13.00 31.08 -11.56
C GLN A 190 11.68 30.41 -11.94
N SER A 191 10.77 31.17 -12.53
CA SER A 191 9.66 30.60 -13.33
C SER A 191 9.66 31.19 -14.72
N VAL A 192 9.61 30.32 -15.74
CA VAL A 192 9.74 30.69 -17.15
C VAL A 192 8.35 30.83 -17.78
N SER A 193 8.13 31.94 -18.47
CA SER A 193 6.88 32.21 -19.22
C SER A 193 7.17 32.62 -20.66
N THR A 194 6.26 32.27 -21.58
CA THR A 194 6.41 32.61 -23.01
C THR A 194 5.96 34.05 -23.24
N SER A 195 6.94 34.96 -23.29
CA SER A 195 6.69 36.40 -23.36
C SER A 195 5.86 36.79 -24.59
N GLY A 196 4.91 37.71 -24.37
CA GLY A 196 3.98 38.17 -25.42
C GLY A 196 2.79 37.23 -25.71
N SER A 197 2.78 35.99 -25.20
CA SER A 197 1.67 35.05 -25.43
C SER A 197 0.58 35.09 -24.33
N GLY A 198 0.97 35.43 -23.09
CA GLY A 198 0.08 35.43 -21.92
C GLY A 198 -0.09 34.07 -21.23
N HIS A 199 0.44 32.98 -21.79
CA HIS A 199 0.30 31.64 -21.22
C HIS A 199 1.27 31.46 -20.04
N VAL A 200 0.75 31.62 -18.82
CA VAL A 200 1.46 31.42 -17.54
C VAL A 200 1.01 30.16 -16.78
N THR A 201 0.02 29.45 -17.31
CA THR A 201 -0.51 28.18 -16.77
C THR A 201 -0.14 27.01 -17.69
N SER A 202 -0.26 25.78 -17.18
CA SER A 202 -0.19 24.50 -17.92
C SER A 202 -0.90 23.43 -17.09
N HIS A 203 -1.57 22.46 -17.72
CA HIS A 203 -2.00 21.26 -17.00
C HIS A 203 -0.80 20.34 -16.75
N ASN A 204 -0.12 19.96 -17.84
CA ASN A 204 0.90 18.91 -17.85
C ASN A 204 2.25 19.38 -18.47
N LEU A 205 3.33 18.63 -18.22
CA LEU A 205 4.61 18.67 -18.93
C LEU A 205 5.30 17.30 -19.00
N CYS A 206 6.14 17.11 -20.02
CA CYS A 206 7.10 16.00 -20.10
C CYS A 206 8.53 16.50 -20.32
N VAL A 207 9.51 15.68 -19.94
CA VAL A 207 10.93 15.94 -20.18
C VAL A 207 11.60 14.76 -20.88
N ASP A 208 12.09 15.00 -22.10
CA ASP A 208 12.94 14.05 -22.83
C ASP A 208 14.36 14.18 -22.28
N THR A 209 14.68 13.32 -21.31
CA THR A 209 15.95 13.32 -20.57
C THR A 209 17.15 12.92 -21.44
N VAL A 210 16.92 12.28 -22.59
CA VAL A 210 17.97 11.88 -23.54
C VAL A 210 18.24 13.00 -24.56
N ALA A 211 17.20 13.66 -25.06
CA ALA A 211 17.35 14.79 -25.98
C ALA A 211 17.67 16.12 -25.27
N GLY A 212 17.33 16.26 -23.99
CA GLY A 212 17.52 17.48 -23.21
C GLY A 212 16.46 18.56 -23.50
N TYR A 213 15.20 18.17 -23.64
CA TYR A 213 14.08 19.10 -23.93
C TYR A 213 12.88 18.87 -23.01
N ALA A 214 12.28 19.96 -22.54
CA ALA A 214 10.95 19.94 -21.92
C ALA A 214 9.88 20.32 -22.94
N TYR A 215 8.75 19.64 -22.88
CA TYR A 215 7.55 19.93 -23.66
C TYR A 215 6.43 20.20 -22.65
N VAL A 216 5.95 21.44 -22.64
CA VAL A 216 5.00 21.94 -21.65
C VAL A 216 3.70 22.27 -22.38
N GLU A 217 2.55 21.82 -21.88
CA GLU A 217 1.25 22.14 -22.48
C GLU A 217 1.00 23.66 -22.60
N GLY A 218 0.10 24.09 -23.46
CA GLY A 218 -0.46 25.44 -23.53
C GLY A 218 -1.99 25.38 -23.57
N THR A 219 -2.66 26.33 -22.90
CA THR A 219 -4.11 26.25 -22.64
C THR A 219 -4.96 26.13 -23.90
N SER A 220 -6.05 25.36 -23.80
CA SER A 220 -7.05 25.07 -24.84
C SER A 220 -7.60 26.27 -25.62
N THR A 221 -7.50 27.48 -25.05
CA THR A 221 -7.89 28.76 -25.66
C THR A 221 -6.90 29.33 -26.70
N GLY A 222 -5.65 28.84 -26.74
CA GLY A 222 -4.51 29.53 -27.36
C GLY A 222 -4.04 29.02 -28.73
N GLY A 223 -4.46 27.82 -29.16
CA GLY A 223 -4.03 27.23 -30.44
C GLY A 223 -2.54 26.86 -30.55
N GLN A 224 -1.83 26.85 -29.41
CA GLN A 224 -0.43 26.42 -29.27
C GLN A 224 -0.36 25.42 -28.10
N SER A 225 -0.86 24.21 -28.35
CA SER A 225 -1.11 23.20 -27.33
C SER A 225 0.18 22.69 -26.69
N VAL A 226 1.34 22.76 -27.35
CA VAL A 226 2.64 22.35 -26.78
C VAL A 226 3.70 23.42 -27.02
N ARG A 227 4.37 23.84 -25.93
CA ARG A 227 5.49 24.79 -25.86
C ARG A 227 6.79 24.00 -25.66
N ILE A 228 7.80 24.24 -26.49
CA ILE A 228 9.06 23.48 -26.49
C ILE A 228 10.19 24.31 -25.88
N PHE A 229 10.88 23.75 -24.88
CA PHE A 229 12.02 24.36 -24.20
C PHE A 229 13.26 23.48 -24.28
N ASN A 230 14.42 24.09 -24.54
CA ASN A 230 15.72 23.45 -24.55
C ASN A 230 16.37 23.55 -23.16
N LEU A 231 16.75 22.40 -22.59
CA LEU A 231 17.33 22.23 -21.25
C LEU A 231 18.87 22.10 -21.27
N ALA A 232 19.55 22.49 -22.35
CA ALA A 232 21.02 22.54 -22.41
C ALA A 232 21.65 23.46 -21.33
N ASN A 233 20.86 24.35 -20.72
CA ASN A 233 21.10 24.87 -19.38
C ASN A 233 19.86 24.54 -18.52
N PRO A 234 19.88 23.51 -17.67
CA PRO A 234 18.71 23.10 -16.89
C PRO A 234 18.17 24.21 -15.97
N ALA A 235 19.06 24.99 -15.35
CA ALA A 235 18.68 26.13 -14.52
C ALA A 235 18.02 27.29 -15.29
N SER A 236 18.11 27.30 -16.63
CA SER A 236 17.49 28.33 -17.47
C SER A 236 16.97 27.78 -18.81
N PRO A 237 15.80 27.10 -18.79
CA PRO A 237 15.14 26.57 -19.98
C PRO A 237 14.89 27.65 -21.02
N SER A 238 15.34 27.41 -22.25
CA SER A 238 15.21 28.39 -23.34
C SER A 238 14.10 27.99 -24.31
N TYR A 239 13.11 28.87 -24.50
CA TYR A 239 11.99 28.62 -25.44
C TYR A 239 12.49 28.51 -26.88
N VAL A 240 12.04 27.45 -27.57
CA VAL A 240 12.44 27.10 -28.94
C VAL A 240 11.34 27.43 -29.93
N SER A 241 10.14 26.90 -29.67
CA SER A 241 9.03 26.87 -30.61
C SER A 241 7.76 26.41 -29.89
N SER A 242 6.62 26.46 -30.58
CA SER A 242 5.37 25.85 -30.15
C SER A 242 4.61 25.26 -31.34
N PHE A 243 3.78 24.26 -31.07
CA PHE A 243 2.89 23.62 -32.03
C PHE A 243 1.67 23.05 -31.31
N GLY A 244 0.80 22.32 -32.00
CA GLY A 244 -0.20 21.47 -31.35
C GLY A 244 -1.44 21.20 -32.22
N PRO A 245 -2.23 20.16 -31.89
CA PRO A 245 -3.55 19.96 -32.46
C PRO A 245 -4.53 21.03 -31.96
N ALA A 246 -5.36 21.58 -32.86
CA ALA A 246 -6.43 22.48 -32.47
C ALA A 246 -7.56 21.70 -31.78
N GLY A 247 -7.89 22.09 -30.55
CA GLY A 247 -8.86 21.40 -29.67
C GLY A 247 -8.44 21.39 -28.20
N GLY A 248 -7.14 21.54 -27.94
CA GLY A 248 -6.51 21.23 -26.65
C GLY A 248 -5.76 19.90 -26.73
N LEU A 249 -4.93 19.62 -25.72
CA LEU A 249 -4.58 18.25 -25.33
C LEU A 249 -5.05 18.05 -23.88
N HIS A 250 -4.51 17.05 -23.19
CA HIS A 250 -4.59 16.96 -21.73
C HIS A 250 -3.31 16.39 -21.08
N ASP A 251 -2.64 15.46 -21.77
CA ASP A 251 -1.43 14.80 -21.29
C ASP A 251 -0.45 14.56 -22.45
N ILE A 252 0.82 14.51 -22.09
CA ILE A 252 1.95 14.55 -22.99
C ILE A 252 3.07 13.68 -22.43
N TYR A 253 3.49 12.67 -23.20
CA TYR A 253 4.65 11.84 -22.89
C TYR A 253 5.73 11.97 -23.97
N CYS A 254 7.00 12.04 -23.58
CA CYS A 254 8.13 12.11 -24.50
C CYS A 254 9.22 11.09 -24.18
N MET A 255 9.81 10.54 -25.25
CA MET A 255 10.99 9.68 -25.19
C MET A 255 11.75 9.78 -26.52
N ASN A 256 13.06 10.08 -26.47
CA ASN A 256 14.00 10.10 -27.61
C ASN A 256 13.40 10.68 -28.91
N ASP A 257 13.17 11.99 -28.94
CA ASP A 257 12.60 12.74 -30.08
C ASP A 257 11.23 12.23 -30.58
N THR A 258 10.48 11.52 -29.74
CA THR A 258 9.12 11.05 -30.02
C THR A 258 8.17 11.55 -28.95
N LEU A 259 7.02 12.07 -29.36
CA LEU A 259 5.99 12.63 -28.47
C LEU A 259 4.67 11.89 -28.66
N TYR A 260 3.99 11.60 -27.56
CA TYR A 260 2.69 10.93 -27.49
C TYR A 260 1.73 11.90 -26.80
N LEU A 261 0.58 12.20 -27.42
CA LEU A 261 -0.37 13.20 -26.95
C LEU A 261 -1.77 12.60 -26.77
N ALA A 262 -2.35 12.75 -25.58
CA ALA A 262 -3.76 12.50 -25.33
C ALA A 262 -4.55 13.79 -25.64
N GLU A 263 -5.55 13.73 -26.52
CA GLU A 263 -6.15 14.95 -27.11
C GLU A 263 -7.48 15.38 -26.45
N GLY A 264 -7.77 14.87 -25.25
CA GLY A 264 -8.87 15.31 -24.40
C GLY A 264 -10.24 15.11 -25.05
N TRP A 265 -10.94 16.23 -25.34
CA TRP A 265 -12.25 16.22 -25.99
C TRP A 265 -12.19 15.96 -27.50
N ASN A 266 -11.00 15.98 -28.12
CA ASN A 266 -10.81 15.40 -29.44
C ASN A 266 -10.64 13.88 -29.24
N PRO A 267 -11.49 13.01 -29.85
CA PRO A 267 -11.56 11.59 -29.51
C PRO A 267 -10.43 10.77 -30.15
N SER A 268 -9.18 11.15 -29.86
CA SER A 268 -7.97 10.53 -30.39
C SER A 268 -6.75 10.76 -29.50
N PHE A 269 -5.74 9.93 -29.71
CA PHE A 269 -4.36 10.24 -29.35
C PHE A 269 -3.52 10.42 -30.62
N SER A 270 -2.37 11.09 -30.52
CA SER A 270 -1.44 11.23 -31.65
C SER A 270 0.02 11.08 -31.27
N ILE A 271 0.82 10.62 -32.24
CA ILE A 271 2.25 10.34 -32.07
C ILE A 271 3.03 11.19 -33.08
N TRP A 272 4.07 11.90 -32.62
CA TRP A 272 4.83 12.89 -33.39
C TRP A 272 6.33 12.65 -33.32
N ASN A 273 7.03 12.95 -34.41
CA ASN A 273 8.48 13.04 -34.50
C ASN A 273 8.92 14.48 -34.22
N MET A 274 9.79 14.63 -33.22
CA MET A 274 10.30 15.89 -32.67
C MET A 274 11.75 16.18 -33.07
N ALA A 275 12.38 15.38 -33.93
CA ALA A 275 13.77 15.55 -34.35
C ALA A 275 14.05 16.94 -34.95
N ASN A 276 13.06 17.55 -35.61
CA ASN A 276 13.07 18.99 -35.90
C ASN A 276 12.07 19.73 -35.01
N LYS A 277 12.57 20.30 -33.90
CA LYS A 277 11.78 21.09 -32.93
C LYS A 277 11.02 22.29 -33.57
N PHE A 278 11.48 22.80 -34.72
CA PHE A 278 10.82 23.90 -35.44
C PHE A 278 9.78 23.42 -36.48
N SER A 279 9.69 22.12 -36.74
CA SER A 279 8.70 21.53 -37.63
C SER A 279 8.35 20.09 -37.19
N PRO A 280 7.67 19.92 -36.03
CA PRO A 280 7.17 18.62 -35.59
C PRO A 280 6.32 17.92 -36.66
N ALA A 281 6.53 16.62 -36.84
CA ALA A 281 5.87 15.84 -37.88
C ALA A 281 4.96 14.77 -37.27
N LEU A 282 3.66 14.85 -37.56
CA LEU A 282 2.68 13.83 -37.17
C LEU A 282 3.02 12.49 -37.83
N LEU A 283 3.24 11.45 -37.03
CA LEU A 283 3.46 10.09 -37.51
C LEU A 283 2.13 9.34 -37.66
N THR A 284 1.27 9.44 -36.66
CA THR A 284 -0.10 8.89 -36.71
C THR A 284 -1.04 9.61 -35.73
N ARG A 285 -2.35 9.54 -35.98
CA ARG A 285 -3.42 9.91 -35.05
C ARG A 285 -4.47 8.82 -35.09
N VAL A 286 -4.85 8.32 -33.92
CA VAL A 286 -5.70 7.14 -33.75
C VAL A 286 -6.98 7.56 -33.05
N THR A 287 -8.12 7.35 -33.70
CA THR A 287 -9.43 7.62 -33.08
C THR A 287 -9.75 6.55 -32.05
N VAL A 288 -10.06 6.98 -30.82
CA VAL A 288 -10.43 6.07 -29.73
C VAL A 288 -11.89 5.60 -29.94
N PRO A 289 -12.16 4.29 -30.02
CA PRO A 289 -13.52 3.77 -30.21
C PRO A 289 -14.34 4.00 -28.95
N ASN A 290 -15.60 4.42 -29.11
CA ASN A 290 -16.54 4.68 -28.02
C ASN A 290 -16.00 5.65 -26.94
N SER A 291 -15.21 6.65 -27.32
CA SER A 291 -14.41 7.46 -26.37
C SER A 291 -15.22 8.20 -25.29
N GLY A 292 -14.52 8.62 -24.24
CA GLY A 292 -14.86 9.73 -23.35
C GLY A 292 -13.92 10.91 -23.61
N TYR A 293 -13.41 11.48 -22.51
CA TYR A 293 -12.27 12.40 -22.50
C TYR A 293 -10.96 11.59 -22.54
N VAL A 294 -10.17 11.71 -23.61
CA VAL A 294 -8.92 10.95 -23.77
C VAL A 294 -7.85 11.62 -22.91
N HIS A 295 -7.58 11.04 -21.74
CA HIS A 295 -6.97 11.75 -20.61
C HIS A 295 -5.44 11.66 -20.60
N ASN A 296 -4.89 10.44 -20.53
CA ASN A 296 -3.46 10.19 -20.48
C ASN A 296 -2.99 9.16 -21.53
N ILE A 297 -1.70 9.20 -21.88
CA ILE A 297 -1.05 8.23 -22.77
C ILE A 297 0.38 7.88 -22.35
N TRP A 298 0.67 6.58 -22.19
CA TRP A 298 2.01 6.08 -21.84
C TRP A 298 2.43 4.90 -22.74
N PRO A 299 3.58 4.96 -23.44
CA PRO A 299 4.11 3.86 -24.24
C PRO A 299 4.95 2.88 -23.41
N THR A 300 5.14 1.66 -23.89
CA THR A 300 6.21 0.77 -23.39
C THR A 300 7.59 1.29 -23.80
N ASP A 301 8.64 0.97 -23.02
CA ASP A 301 10.03 1.38 -23.32
C ASP A 301 10.51 0.93 -24.71
N ASP A 302 10.09 -0.27 -25.12
CA ASP A 302 10.39 -0.84 -26.43
C ASP A 302 9.50 -0.31 -27.57
N ARG A 303 8.48 0.49 -27.22
CA ARG A 303 7.51 1.14 -28.11
C ARG A 303 6.70 0.17 -28.96
N LYS A 304 6.52 -1.08 -28.53
CA LYS A 304 5.55 -1.98 -29.15
C LYS A 304 4.12 -1.59 -28.79
N TYR A 305 3.88 -1.19 -27.55
CA TYR A 305 2.56 -0.91 -27.03
C TYR A 305 2.42 0.50 -26.48
N ALA A 306 1.18 0.95 -26.33
CA ALA A 306 0.84 2.11 -25.53
C ALA A 306 -0.47 1.88 -24.76
N VAL A 307 -0.57 2.46 -23.58
CA VAL A 307 -1.78 2.52 -22.77
C VAL A 307 -2.38 3.92 -22.90
N THR A 308 -3.71 4.02 -22.99
CA THR A 308 -4.44 5.28 -22.84
C THR A 308 -5.52 5.14 -21.79
N THR A 309 -5.65 6.12 -20.90
CA THR A 309 -6.79 6.25 -19.99
C THR A 309 -7.87 7.15 -20.57
N GLU A 310 -9.08 7.04 -20.04
CA GLU A 310 -10.19 7.92 -20.36
C GLU A 310 -10.90 8.37 -19.08
N GLU A 311 -10.68 9.61 -18.67
CA GLU A 311 -11.23 10.23 -17.45
C GLU A 311 -12.71 10.57 -17.67
N THR A 312 -13.53 9.52 -17.76
CA THR A 312 -14.97 9.62 -17.94
C THR A 312 -15.62 8.35 -17.41
N VAL A 313 -16.64 8.50 -16.57
CA VAL A 313 -17.32 7.38 -15.88
C VAL A 313 -17.72 6.26 -16.84
N GLY A 314 -17.26 5.04 -16.57
CA GLY A 314 -17.53 3.85 -17.37
C GLY A 314 -16.73 3.77 -18.68
N LYS A 315 -15.62 4.49 -18.80
CA LYS A 315 -14.61 4.29 -19.86
C LYS A 315 -13.43 3.49 -19.33
N THR A 316 -12.94 2.60 -20.19
CA THR A 316 -11.86 1.66 -19.91
C THR A 316 -10.49 2.24 -20.25
N VAL A 317 -9.49 1.86 -19.44
CA VAL A 317 -8.08 1.88 -19.81
C VAL A 317 -7.89 0.96 -21.03
N LYS A 318 -7.13 1.39 -22.04
CA LYS A 318 -7.00 0.71 -23.34
C LYS A 318 -5.54 0.44 -23.69
N VAL A 319 -5.24 -0.79 -24.10
CA VAL A 319 -3.89 -1.24 -24.51
C VAL A 319 -3.82 -1.37 -26.03
N TRP A 320 -2.83 -0.75 -26.65
CA TRP A 320 -2.73 -0.57 -28.10
C TRP A 320 -1.43 -1.14 -28.68
N ASP A 321 -1.50 -1.88 -29.79
CA ASP A 321 -0.34 -2.21 -30.63
C ASP A 321 0.01 -1.02 -31.53
N ILE A 322 1.17 -0.42 -31.31
CA ILE A 322 1.71 0.72 -32.06
C ILE A 322 2.91 0.35 -32.95
N GLN A 323 3.31 -0.93 -33.02
CA GLN A 323 4.46 -1.41 -33.84
C GLN A 323 4.33 -1.02 -35.32
N ASN A 324 3.10 -0.92 -35.81
CA ASN A 324 2.79 -0.38 -37.12
C ASN A 324 1.90 0.86 -36.99
N LEU A 325 2.53 2.05 -36.96
CA LEU A 325 1.82 3.33 -36.86
C LEU A 325 0.80 3.60 -37.98
N GLY A 326 0.87 2.89 -39.11
CA GLY A 326 -0.12 2.91 -40.18
C GLY A 326 -1.32 1.97 -39.98
N ASN A 327 -1.29 1.11 -38.96
CA ASN A 327 -2.35 0.18 -38.58
C ASN A 327 -2.25 -0.11 -37.07
N VAL A 328 -2.44 0.92 -36.24
CA VAL A 328 -2.53 0.78 -34.77
C VAL A 328 -3.79 -0.04 -34.42
N GLN A 329 -3.70 -0.97 -33.49
CA GLN A 329 -4.83 -1.84 -33.07
C GLN A 329 -5.07 -1.73 -31.57
N LEU A 330 -6.34 -1.78 -31.16
CA LEU A 330 -6.72 -2.01 -29.76
C LEU A 330 -6.59 -3.52 -29.47
N LEU A 331 -5.93 -3.88 -28.37
CA LEU A 331 -5.68 -5.27 -27.96
C LEU A 331 -6.58 -5.69 -26.80
N GLY A 332 -6.50 -4.96 -25.69
CA GLY A 332 -7.16 -5.26 -24.42
C GLY A 332 -7.66 -4.01 -23.71
N GLU A 333 -8.55 -4.21 -22.74
CA GLU A 333 -9.15 -3.15 -21.93
C GLU A 333 -9.21 -3.55 -20.44
N TYR A 334 -9.09 -2.58 -19.54
CA TYR A 334 -9.19 -2.74 -18.08
C TYR A 334 -9.96 -1.57 -17.44
N LEU A 335 -10.58 -1.79 -16.27
CA LEU A 335 -11.23 -0.75 -15.46
C LEU A 335 -11.38 -1.23 -14.00
N ALA A 336 -10.89 -0.46 -13.03
CA ALA A 336 -11.02 -0.78 -11.61
C ALA A 336 -12.42 -0.40 -11.05
N PRO A 337 -12.78 -0.83 -9.83
CA PRO A 337 -14.17 -0.78 -9.33
C PRO A 337 -14.84 0.61 -9.28
N SER A 338 -14.09 1.71 -9.16
CA SER A 338 -14.64 3.08 -9.19
C SER A 338 -15.24 3.45 -10.54
N ASN A 339 -14.89 2.71 -11.61
CA ASN A 339 -15.25 2.98 -13.00
C ASN A 339 -14.75 4.34 -13.54
N LEU A 340 -13.69 4.92 -12.94
CA LEU A 340 -13.06 6.16 -13.40
C LEU A 340 -11.52 6.09 -13.28
N ALA A 341 -10.85 5.83 -14.41
CA ALA A 341 -9.38 5.80 -14.48
C ALA A 341 -8.80 7.21 -14.72
N HIS A 342 -7.61 7.48 -14.17
CA HIS A 342 -6.93 8.78 -14.29
C HIS A 342 -5.61 8.70 -15.08
N ASN A 343 -4.46 8.39 -14.45
CA ASN A 343 -3.17 8.30 -15.14
C ASN A 343 -2.61 6.87 -15.16
N ALA A 344 -1.92 6.52 -16.25
CA ALA A 344 -1.19 5.28 -16.46
C ALA A 344 0.32 5.54 -16.55
N HIS A 345 1.09 4.70 -15.88
CA HIS A 345 2.54 4.57 -15.97
C HIS A 345 2.91 3.12 -16.26
N ILE A 346 3.84 2.87 -17.17
CA ILE A 346 4.32 1.51 -17.49
C ILE A 346 5.80 1.39 -17.15
N GLU A 347 6.16 0.35 -16.41
CA GLU A 347 7.53 -0.05 -16.11
C GLU A 347 7.73 -1.51 -16.51
N GLY A 348 8.57 -1.75 -17.52
CA GLY A 348 8.69 -3.08 -18.13
C GLY A 348 7.36 -3.56 -18.72
N ASP A 349 6.88 -4.70 -18.23
CA ASP A 349 5.58 -5.29 -18.59
C ASP A 349 4.48 -5.00 -17.53
N THR A 350 4.75 -4.16 -16.51
CA THR A 350 3.80 -3.80 -15.45
C THR A 350 3.20 -2.41 -15.67
N LEU A 351 1.88 -2.29 -15.57
CA LEU A 351 1.12 -1.05 -15.64
C LEU A 351 0.63 -0.63 -14.24
N PHE A 352 0.97 0.59 -13.85
CA PHE A 352 0.51 1.27 -12.64
C PHE A 352 -0.53 2.32 -13.02
N LEU A 353 -1.65 2.35 -12.31
CA LEU A 353 -2.77 3.24 -12.56
C LEU A 353 -3.15 4.00 -11.30
N SER A 354 -3.32 5.32 -11.40
CA SER A 354 -4.14 6.07 -10.46
C SER A 354 -5.60 6.02 -10.90
N HIS A 355 -6.50 5.69 -9.96
CA HIS A 355 -7.87 5.28 -10.27
C HIS A 355 -8.91 5.87 -9.31
N TYR A 356 -8.63 7.09 -8.82
CA TYR A 356 -9.48 7.85 -7.91
C TYR A 356 -9.87 7.05 -6.65
N GLU A 357 -11.17 6.77 -6.46
CA GLU A 357 -11.69 6.11 -5.25
C GLU A 357 -11.21 4.65 -5.11
N SER A 358 -10.75 3.99 -6.19
CA SER A 358 -10.09 2.67 -6.10
C SER A 358 -8.59 2.75 -5.76
N GLY A 359 -8.05 3.94 -5.53
CA GLY A 359 -6.65 4.14 -5.21
C GLY A 359 -5.70 3.82 -6.37
N VAL A 360 -4.73 2.93 -6.12
CA VAL A 360 -3.70 2.51 -7.08
C VAL A 360 -3.98 1.08 -7.56
N ALA A 361 -4.12 0.88 -8.88
CA ALA A 361 -4.21 -0.45 -9.48
C ALA A 361 -2.89 -0.84 -10.17
N VAL A 362 -2.47 -2.10 -10.00
CA VAL A 362 -1.26 -2.67 -10.62
C VAL A 362 -1.66 -3.84 -11.50
N ILE A 363 -1.29 -3.79 -12.79
CA ILE A 363 -1.78 -4.66 -13.85
C ILE A 363 -0.61 -5.30 -14.61
N ASP A 364 -0.67 -6.60 -14.83
CA ASP A 364 0.24 -7.36 -15.70
C ASP A 364 -0.17 -7.16 -17.18
N LEU A 365 0.79 -6.75 -18.02
CA LEU A 365 0.63 -6.62 -19.48
C LEU A 365 1.44 -7.67 -20.28
N ALA A 366 1.95 -8.74 -19.64
CA ALA A 366 2.67 -9.82 -20.33
C ALA A 366 1.84 -10.51 -21.43
N ASP A 367 0.50 -10.51 -21.31
CA ASP A 367 -0.42 -10.59 -22.46
C ASP A 367 -1.25 -9.30 -22.59
N PRO A 368 -0.88 -8.36 -23.49
CA PRO A 368 -1.58 -7.09 -23.63
C PRO A 368 -2.98 -7.22 -24.26
N ASN A 369 -3.41 -8.42 -24.66
CA ASN A 369 -4.78 -8.72 -25.08
C ASN A 369 -5.68 -9.04 -23.86
N ASN A 370 -5.09 -9.47 -22.74
CA ASN A 370 -5.79 -9.86 -21.51
C ASN A 370 -5.12 -9.24 -20.27
N PRO A 371 -5.15 -7.89 -20.10
CA PRO A 371 -4.55 -7.23 -18.95
C PRO A 371 -5.09 -7.80 -17.64
N ASN A 372 -4.19 -8.27 -16.77
CA ASN A 372 -4.57 -8.98 -15.54
C ASN A 372 -4.24 -8.14 -14.30
N GLU A 373 -5.24 -7.86 -13.46
CA GLU A 373 -5.03 -7.18 -12.18
C GLU A 373 -4.14 -8.05 -11.26
N LEU A 374 -3.02 -7.49 -10.83
CA LEU A 374 -2.10 -8.09 -9.86
C LEU A 374 -2.47 -7.68 -8.44
N SER A 375 -2.79 -6.41 -8.24
CA SER A 375 -3.23 -5.88 -6.94
C SER A 375 -3.96 -4.55 -7.10
N LEU A 376 -4.95 -4.32 -6.24
CA LEU A 376 -5.58 -3.01 -6.03
C LEU A 376 -5.26 -2.52 -4.61
N TYR A 377 -4.80 -1.28 -4.48
CA TYR A 377 -4.51 -0.65 -3.19
C TYR A 377 -5.35 0.62 -3.00
N ASP A 378 -6.42 0.48 -2.22
CA ASP A 378 -7.32 1.56 -1.84
C ASP A 378 -6.60 2.61 -0.97
N THR A 379 -6.33 3.77 -1.57
CA THR A 379 -5.80 4.97 -0.87
C THR A 379 -6.91 5.90 -0.35
N TYR A 380 -8.18 5.56 -0.53
CA TYR A 380 -9.35 6.38 -0.23
C TYR A 380 -10.51 5.59 0.41
N PRO A 381 -10.33 4.97 1.59
CA PRO A 381 -11.33 4.10 2.25
C PRO A 381 -12.64 4.78 2.69
N ALA A 382 -12.89 6.03 2.27
CA ALA A 382 -14.13 6.77 2.49
C ALA A 382 -15.22 6.45 1.45
N GLY A 383 -14.88 5.85 0.30
CA GLY A 383 -15.84 5.50 -0.75
C GLY A 383 -15.20 4.70 -1.89
N GLU A 384 -16.03 3.96 -2.63
CA GLU A 384 -15.63 3.20 -3.83
C GLU A 384 -16.72 3.43 -4.91
N SER A 385 -16.59 4.55 -5.62
CA SER A 385 -17.58 5.05 -6.57
C SER A 385 -16.98 6.04 -7.59
N SER A 386 -17.74 6.39 -8.62
CA SER A 386 -17.24 7.11 -9.80
C SER A 386 -17.10 8.63 -9.62
N ASN A 387 -16.43 9.07 -8.55
CA ASN A 387 -16.09 10.47 -8.30
C ASN A 387 -14.60 10.75 -8.54
N PHE A 388 -14.28 12.04 -8.66
CA PHE A 388 -12.93 12.58 -8.76
C PHE A 388 -12.43 12.86 -7.33
N ALA A 389 -12.12 11.80 -6.59
CA ALA A 389 -11.63 11.81 -5.20
C ALA A 389 -10.64 10.64 -5.01
N GLY A 390 -9.82 10.64 -3.96
CA GLY A 390 -8.75 9.64 -3.83
C GLY A 390 -7.59 9.89 -4.80
N CYS A 391 -7.02 8.82 -5.37
CA CYS A 391 -5.72 8.86 -6.04
C CYS A 391 -5.69 9.65 -7.36
N TRP A 392 -4.78 10.61 -7.43
CA TRP A 392 -4.48 11.48 -8.58
C TRP A 392 -3.18 11.04 -9.28
N GLY A 393 -2.04 11.08 -8.60
CA GLY A 393 -0.74 10.68 -9.15
C GLY A 393 -0.32 9.29 -8.70
N VAL A 394 0.37 8.55 -9.57
CA VAL A 394 1.17 7.37 -9.21
C VAL A 394 2.51 7.42 -9.92
N TYR A 395 3.60 7.25 -9.19
CA TYR A 395 4.97 7.30 -9.71
C TYR A 395 5.71 6.01 -9.37
N PRO A 396 5.90 5.08 -10.34
CA PRO A 396 6.56 3.81 -10.06
C PRO A 396 8.09 3.82 -10.22
N HIS A 397 8.67 4.82 -10.90
CA HIS A 397 10.04 4.75 -11.42
C HIS A 397 11.15 5.05 -10.40
N THR A 398 11.23 4.28 -9.32
CA THR A 398 12.26 4.43 -8.27
C THR A 398 13.36 3.35 -8.37
N PRO A 399 14.59 3.63 -7.91
CA PRO A 399 15.64 2.61 -7.81
C PRO A 399 15.40 1.60 -6.68
N SER A 400 14.54 1.92 -5.69
CA SER A 400 14.25 1.03 -4.56
C SER A 400 13.09 0.05 -4.80
N SER A 401 12.40 0.11 -5.94
CA SER A 401 11.14 -0.60 -6.21
C SER A 401 9.98 -0.21 -5.28
N ARG A 402 10.11 0.93 -4.57
CA ARG A 402 8.99 1.65 -3.97
C ARG A 402 8.23 2.41 -5.04
N TYR A 403 6.95 2.64 -4.83
CA TYR A 403 6.13 3.49 -5.70
C TYR A 403 5.54 4.63 -4.86
N TYR A 404 5.31 5.79 -5.45
CA TYR A 404 4.62 6.86 -4.76
C TYR A 404 3.19 7.00 -5.27
N ALA A 405 2.29 7.47 -4.42
CA ALA A 405 0.95 7.89 -4.83
C ALA A 405 0.56 9.21 -4.15
N SER A 406 -0.27 10.00 -4.81
CA SER A 406 -0.87 11.21 -4.24
C SER A 406 -2.39 11.17 -4.36
N ASN A 407 -3.09 11.70 -3.36
CA ASN A 407 -4.54 11.89 -3.40
C ASN A 407 -4.93 13.37 -3.53
N MET A 408 -6.10 13.61 -4.10
CA MET A 408 -6.69 14.96 -4.21
C MET A 408 -6.96 15.66 -2.87
N ASP A 409 -7.11 14.92 -1.77
CA ASP A 409 -7.44 15.43 -0.43
C ASP A 409 -6.21 15.75 0.45
N GLY A 410 -5.00 15.68 -0.13
CA GLY A 410 -3.77 16.15 0.52
C GLY A 410 -2.82 15.04 0.98
N TYR A 411 -3.18 13.76 0.85
CA TYR A 411 -2.30 12.65 1.21
C TYR A 411 -1.23 12.34 0.15
N PHE A 412 -0.03 12.01 0.63
CA PHE A 412 1.08 11.46 -0.16
C PHE A 412 1.54 10.15 0.48
N PHE A 413 1.76 9.12 -0.34
CA PHE A 413 2.04 7.75 0.09
C PHE A 413 3.37 7.27 -0.48
N ILE A 414 4.16 6.59 0.35
CA ILE A 414 5.26 5.73 -0.06
C ILE A 414 4.74 4.29 0.03
N LEU A 415 4.75 3.59 -1.09
CA LEU A 415 4.21 2.25 -1.27
C LEU A 415 5.33 1.25 -1.59
N ASN A 416 5.20 0.01 -1.12
CA ASN A 416 6.03 -1.14 -1.52
C ASN A 416 5.15 -2.17 -2.22
N GLN A 417 5.67 -2.85 -3.26
CA GLN A 417 5.03 -4.05 -3.82
C GLN A 417 5.77 -5.31 -3.39
N PHE A 418 4.99 -6.31 -2.94
CA PHE A 418 5.46 -7.64 -2.58
C PHE A 418 4.89 -8.65 -3.56
N ASN A 419 5.77 -9.41 -4.22
CA ASN A 419 5.41 -10.51 -5.11
C ASN A 419 5.97 -11.80 -4.52
N THR A 420 5.10 -12.70 -4.03
CA THR A 420 5.50 -13.91 -3.29
C THR A 420 4.64 -15.11 -3.64
N ILE A 421 5.06 -16.30 -3.21
CA ILE A 421 4.22 -17.50 -3.18
C ILE A 421 4.02 -17.85 -1.72
N LEU A 422 2.76 -17.84 -1.26
CA LEU A 422 2.41 -18.30 0.09
C LEU A 422 2.56 -19.83 0.13
N ALA A 423 3.29 -20.35 1.10
CA ALA A 423 3.60 -21.79 1.23
C ALA A 423 3.52 -22.19 2.71
N ASP A 424 2.40 -21.80 3.30
CA ASP A 424 2.27 -21.46 4.72
C ASP A 424 1.30 -22.42 5.40
N THR A 425 1.68 -22.90 6.57
CA THR A 425 0.99 -24.03 7.21
C THR A 425 0.79 -23.76 8.69
N VAL A 426 -0.32 -24.27 9.23
CA VAL A 426 -0.53 -24.44 10.66
C VAL A 426 -0.84 -25.92 10.96
N VAL A 427 -0.13 -26.46 11.92
CA VAL A 427 -0.05 -27.89 12.23
C VAL A 427 -0.27 -28.05 13.73
N ALA A 428 -1.28 -28.81 14.12
CA ALA A 428 -1.31 -29.34 15.48
C ALA A 428 -0.44 -30.61 15.48
N LEU A 429 0.56 -30.67 16.36
CA LEU A 429 1.44 -31.84 16.45
C LEU A 429 0.73 -32.99 17.21
N ASP A 430 1.02 -34.23 16.82
CA ASP A 430 0.58 -35.42 17.54
C ASP A 430 1.15 -35.44 18.98
N ALA A 431 0.46 -36.10 19.91
CA ALA A 431 0.89 -36.23 21.31
C ALA A 431 0.29 -37.49 21.98
N GLN A 432 1.00 -38.07 22.97
CA GLN A 432 0.40 -39.06 23.87
C GLN A 432 -0.23 -38.43 25.12
N ALA A 433 -1.23 -39.12 25.66
CA ALA A 433 -2.04 -38.67 26.78
C ALA A 433 -2.22 -39.79 27.82
N ILE A 434 -1.92 -39.52 29.10
CA ILE A 434 -2.16 -40.48 30.18
C ILE A 434 -3.57 -40.23 30.77
N ALA A 435 -4.34 -41.30 30.99
CA ALA A 435 -5.69 -41.19 31.53
C ALA A 435 -5.67 -40.67 32.99
N GLY A 436 -6.05 -39.40 33.18
CA GLY A 436 -6.04 -38.71 34.48
C GLY A 436 -4.97 -37.64 34.62
N SER A 437 -4.12 -37.43 33.60
CA SER A 437 -3.18 -36.29 33.53
C SER A 437 -3.73 -35.15 32.68
N ASP A 438 -2.96 -34.06 32.59
CA ASP A 438 -3.07 -33.14 31.47
C ASP A 438 -2.18 -33.62 30.30
N VAL A 439 -2.48 -33.19 29.08
CA VAL A 439 -1.66 -33.38 27.87
C VAL A 439 -1.39 -32.03 27.22
N LYS A 440 -0.15 -31.83 26.75
CA LYS A 440 0.28 -30.65 25.98
C LYS A 440 0.26 -30.97 24.49
N ILE A 441 -0.28 -30.06 23.67
CA ILE A 441 -0.33 -30.17 22.21
C ILE A 441 0.25 -28.88 21.64
N ASP A 442 1.39 -28.98 20.96
CA ASP A 442 2.04 -27.84 20.32
C ASP A 442 1.38 -27.54 18.96
N ILE A 443 1.07 -26.27 18.74
CA ILE A 443 0.66 -25.74 17.44
C ILE A 443 1.88 -25.13 16.77
N TRP A 444 2.38 -25.82 15.75
CA TRP A 444 3.49 -25.39 14.91
C TRP A 444 2.97 -24.66 13.68
N ALA A 445 3.71 -23.68 13.19
CA ALA A 445 3.40 -22.95 11.97
C ALA A 445 4.67 -22.65 11.15
N LYS A 446 4.45 -22.38 9.86
CA LYS A 446 5.43 -21.79 8.95
C LYS A 446 4.78 -20.65 8.17
N TRP A 447 5.41 -19.50 8.15
CA TRP A 447 4.90 -18.24 7.59
C TRP A 447 5.95 -17.57 6.68
N SER A 448 5.54 -17.14 5.47
CA SER A 448 6.44 -16.61 4.42
C SER A 448 6.47 -15.08 4.32
N LEU A 449 5.66 -14.38 5.12
CA LEU A 449 5.65 -12.94 5.31
C LEU A 449 5.84 -12.63 6.80
N ASP A 450 6.26 -11.42 7.15
CA ASP A 450 6.31 -11.00 8.56
C ASP A 450 4.88 -10.90 9.12
N ILE A 451 4.63 -11.44 10.31
CA ILE A 451 3.26 -11.65 10.85
C ILE A 451 2.97 -10.78 12.06
N ASN A 452 1.86 -10.04 12.02
CA ASN A 452 1.31 -9.34 13.18
C ASN A 452 0.17 -10.12 13.87
N GLN A 453 -0.56 -11.00 13.18
CA GLN A 453 -1.63 -11.82 13.78
C GLN A 453 -1.67 -13.27 13.29
N PHE A 454 -1.89 -14.18 14.25
CA PHE A 454 -2.38 -15.54 14.02
C PHE A 454 -3.79 -15.69 14.61
N GLU A 455 -4.77 -16.13 13.82
CA GLU A 455 -6.07 -16.63 14.31
C GLU A 455 -6.13 -18.15 14.09
N VAL A 456 -6.33 -18.89 15.18
CA VAL A 456 -6.28 -20.36 15.22
C VAL A 456 -7.61 -20.91 15.75
N PRO A 457 -8.59 -21.23 14.88
CA PRO A 457 -9.79 -21.94 15.26
C PRO A 457 -9.56 -23.45 15.30
N PHE A 458 -9.92 -24.10 16.40
CA PHE A 458 -9.73 -25.54 16.59
C PHE A 458 -10.92 -26.22 17.26
N GLN A 459 -11.14 -27.47 16.89
CA GLN A 459 -12.14 -28.37 17.46
C GLN A 459 -11.44 -29.66 17.92
N TRP A 460 -11.72 -30.09 19.15
CA TRP A 460 -11.23 -31.35 19.70
C TRP A 460 -12.34 -32.40 19.77
N SER A 461 -12.07 -33.62 19.31
CA SER A 461 -13.09 -34.67 19.18
C SER A 461 -12.51 -36.05 19.51
N GLY A 462 -13.40 -37.04 19.67
CA GLY A 462 -13.05 -38.41 20.06
C GLY A 462 -13.55 -38.82 21.46
N PRO A 463 -13.22 -40.06 21.89
CA PRO A 463 -13.83 -40.73 23.03
C PRO A 463 -13.28 -40.28 24.40
N TYR A 464 -12.09 -39.68 24.46
CA TYR A 464 -11.45 -39.36 25.76
C TYR A 464 -12.17 -38.26 26.54
N ASN A 465 -13.10 -37.52 25.91
CA ASN A 465 -13.91 -36.47 26.54
C ASN A 465 -13.08 -35.42 27.31
N MET A 466 -11.93 -35.03 26.73
CA MET A 466 -11.03 -34.02 27.27
C MET A 466 -11.69 -32.64 27.37
N THR A 467 -11.21 -31.83 28.29
CA THR A 467 -11.50 -30.39 28.39
C THR A 467 -10.22 -29.59 28.22
N ILE A 468 -10.23 -28.53 27.42
CA ILE A 468 -9.13 -27.58 27.42
C ILE A 468 -9.10 -26.83 28.75
N ASP A 469 -7.91 -26.71 29.33
CA ASP A 469 -7.64 -25.92 30.54
C ASP A 469 -7.09 -24.54 30.13
N SER A 470 -5.96 -24.53 29.40
CA SER A 470 -5.19 -23.32 29.14
C SER A 470 -4.47 -23.35 27.79
N VAL A 471 -3.93 -22.19 27.42
CA VAL A 471 -3.08 -21.96 26.25
C VAL A 471 -1.85 -21.18 26.74
N SER A 472 -0.66 -21.53 26.26
CA SER A 472 0.59 -20.88 26.62
C SER A 472 1.41 -20.49 25.39
N THR A 473 2.12 -19.37 25.51
CA THR A 473 3.16 -18.90 24.59
C THR A 473 4.54 -18.78 25.25
N VAL A 474 4.66 -19.14 26.54
CA VAL A 474 5.88 -18.92 27.34
C VAL A 474 7.06 -19.71 26.76
N GLY A 475 8.14 -19.00 26.43
CA GLY A 475 9.32 -19.56 25.76
C GLY A 475 9.19 -19.73 24.24
N LEU A 476 8.09 -19.28 23.63
CA LEU A 476 7.85 -19.36 22.18
C LEU A 476 8.15 -18.03 21.48
N ALA A 477 8.26 -18.07 20.15
CA ALA A 477 8.48 -16.88 19.32
C ALA A 477 7.34 -15.84 19.43
N THR A 478 6.17 -16.27 19.89
CA THR A 478 4.95 -15.46 20.08
C THR A 478 4.77 -14.95 21.53
N GLU A 479 5.67 -15.24 22.46
CA GLU A 479 5.52 -14.86 23.89
C GLU A 479 5.26 -13.35 24.08
N TYR A 480 5.85 -12.52 23.22
CA TYR A 480 5.76 -11.07 23.29
C TYR A 480 4.47 -10.48 22.68
N PHE A 481 3.63 -11.28 22.01
CA PHE A 481 2.39 -10.79 21.38
C PHE A 481 1.43 -10.26 22.46
N GLU A 482 0.92 -9.04 22.30
CA GLU A 482 0.21 -8.31 23.36
C GLU A 482 -1.22 -8.80 23.60
N ILE A 483 -1.87 -9.34 22.56
CA ILE A 483 -3.20 -9.94 22.65
C ILE A 483 -3.03 -11.45 22.50
N GLN A 484 -3.36 -12.19 23.56
CA GLN A 484 -3.35 -13.66 23.58
C GLN A 484 -4.66 -14.11 24.25
N GLN A 485 -5.69 -14.43 23.47
CA GLN A 485 -7.03 -14.69 24.03
C GLN A 485 -7.91 -15.56 23.14
N PHE A 486 -8.91 -16.19 23.78
CA PHE A 486 -10.02 -16.81 23.06
C PHE A 486 -10.94 -15.76 22.44
N THR A 487 -11.06 -15.75 21.11
CA THR A 487 -12.01 -14.93 20.34
C THR A 487 -13.37 -15.60 20.20
N ALA A 488 -13.43 -16.92 20.33
CA ALA A 488 -14.68 -17.70 20.44
C ALA A 488 -14.44 -18.95 21.30
N TYR A 489 -15.46 -19.39 22.07
CA TYR A 489 -15.36 -20.59 22.90
C TYR A 489 -16.71 -21.30 23.07
N ASP A 490 -16.72 -22.61 22.83
CA ASP A 490 -17.86 -23.52 23.09
C ASP A 490 -17.35 -24.87 23.60
N ALA A 491 -17.27 -25.00 24.92
CA ALA A 491 -16.89 -26.23 25.59
C ALA A 491 -17.87 -27.41 25.37
N PHE A 492 -19.15 -27.14 25.04
CA PHE A 492 -20.15 -28.18 24.86
C PHE A 492 -19.99 -28.87 23.50
N ASN A 493 -19.79 -28.09 22.44
CA ASN A 493 -19.47 -28.59 21.10
C ASN A 493 -17.96 -28.85 20.88
N ARG A 494 -17.13 -28.62 21.91
CA ARG A 494 -15.68 -28.80 21.97
C ARG A 494 -14.91 -28.02 20.90
N ARG A 495 -15.16 -26.70 20.82
CA ARG A 495 -14.53 -25.80 19.84
C ARG A 495 -14.08 -24.49 20.47
N ALA A 496 -13.04 -23.90 19.90
CA ALA A 496 -12.50 -22.62 20.28
C ALA A 496 -11.93 -21.89 19.06
N ALA A 497 -11.74 -20.59 19.17
CA ALA A 497 -10.79 -19.84 18.37
C ALA A 497 -9.91 -19.03 19.32
N TYR A 498 -8.60 -19.10 19.10
CA TYR A 498 -7.60 -18.35 19.85
C TYR A 498 -6.88 -17.39 18.91
N SER A 499 -6.51 -16.21 19.41
CA SER A 499 -5.91 -15.15 18.62
C SER A 499 -4.66 -14.63 19.32
N LEU A 500 -3.58 -14.55 18.55
CA LEU A 500 -2.30 -13.97 18.91
C LEU A 500 -2.12 -12.71 18.07
N VAL A 501 -1.94 -11.54 18.69
CA VAL A 501 -1.70 -10.27 17.97
C VAL A 501 -0.52 -9.49 18.57
N ALA A 502 0.50 -9.21 17.77
CA ALA A 502 1.46 -8.13 18.02
C ALA A 502 0.78 -6.79 17.66
N SER A 503 0.89 -5.77 18.51
CA SER A 503 0.03 -4.58 18.39
C SER A 503 0.19 -3.83 17.07
N ASN A 504 -0.91 -3.26 16.57
CA ASN A 504 -0.96 -2.50 15.30
C ASN A 504 -0.08 -1.23 15.33
N GLY A 505 1.24 -1.38 15.21
CA GLY A 505 2.22 -0.32 14.96
C GLY A 505 2.64 0.53 16.16
N ILE A 506 2.46 0.09 17.40
CA ILE A 506 2.73 0.92 18.61
C ILE A 506 3.80 0.35 19.56
N SER A 507 3.75 -0.94 19.92
CA SER A 507 4.56 -1.47 21.05
C SER A 507 5.26 -2.81 20.83
N SER A 508 4.84 -3.63 19.86
CA SER A 508 5.49 -4.91 19.52
C SER A 508 5.73 -5.00 18.00
N PRO A 509 6.87 -5.54 17.54
CA PRO A 509 7.15 -5.71 16.12
C PRO A 509 6.48 -6.97 15.54
N ASP A 510 6.13 -6.92 14.26
CA ASP A 510 5.76 -8.11 13.47
C ASP A 510 6.81 -9.22 13.62
N LEU A 511 6.37 -10.47 13.65
CA LEU A 511 7.23 -11.65 13.78
C LEU A 511 7.84 -11.98 12.41
N PRO A 512 9.18 -11.91 12.23
CA PRO A 512 9.79 -12.09 10.91
C PRO A 512 9.53 -13.47 10.30
N ALA A 513 9.44 -13.54 8.96
CA ALA A 513 9.19 -14.76 8.21
C ALA A 513 10.05 -15.96 8.67
N GLY A 514 9.41 -17.12 8.90
CA GLY A 514 10.04 -18.24 9.58
C GLY A 514 9.12 -19.42 9.88
N GLU A 515 9.52 -20.28 10.81
CA GLU A 515 8.75 -21.45 11.25
C GLU A 515 9.05 -21.82 12.72
N GLY A 516 8.08 -22.41 13.42
CA GLY A 516 8.20 -22.75 14.84
C GLY A 516 6.86 -23.00 15.55
N VAL A 517 6.91 -23.34 16.83
CA VAL A 517 5.70 -23.46 17.68
C VAL A 517 5.21 -22.06 18.05
N ILE A 518 3.94 -21.77 17.73
CA ILE A 518 3.30 -20.46 17.94
C ILE A 518 2.37 -20.44 19.17
N MET A 519 1.92 -21.59 19.66
CA MET A 519 1.18 -21.73 20.93
C MET A 519 1.12 -23.20 21.36
N SER A 520 1.08 -23.46 22.66
CA SER A 520 0.82 -24.79 23.23
C SER A 520 -0.57 -24.83 23.87
N LEU A 521 -1.39 -25.80 23.47
CA LEU A 521 -2.69 -26.11 24.09
C LEU A 521 -2.49 -27.10 25.25
N TYR A 522 -3.21 -26.93 26.36
CA TYR A 522 -3.22 -27.86 27.48
C TYR A 522 -4.63 -28.40 27.71
N PHE A 523 -4.78 -29.73 27.70
CA PHE A 523 -6.05 -30.44 27.87
C PHE A 523 -6.00 -31.39 29.07
N SER A 524 -6.98 -31.30 29.96
CA SER A 524 -7.17 -32.31 31.01
C SER A 524 -7.87 -33.56 30.47
N VAL A 525 -7.29 -34.72 30.78
CA VAL A 525 -7.73 -36.04 30.33
C VAL A 525 -8.42 -36.76 31.49
N PRO A 526 -9.71 -37.08 31.43
CA PRO A 526 -10.41 -37.81 32.49
C PRO A 526 -9.75 -39.17 32.80
N GLY A 527 -9.61 -39.53 34.08
CA GLY A 527 -9.06 -40.83 34.52
C GLY A 527 -9.90 -42.08 34.19
N GLY A 528 -10.93 -41.93 33.34
CA GLY A 528 -11.69 -43.03 32.73
C GLY A 528 -11.67 -42.99 31.20
N ALA A 529 -10.81 -42.17 30.60
CA ALA A 529 -10.64 -42.08 29.16
C ALA A 529 -10.11 -43.40 28.59
N THR A 530 -10.75 -43.87 27.51
CA THR A 530 -10.45 -45.12 26.81
C THR A 530 -10.88 -44.99 25.35
N GLY A 531 -10.28 -45.77 24.45
CA GLY A 531 -10.57 -45.78 23.00
C GLY A 531 -9.36 -45.44 22.12
N ASP A 532 -9.57 -45.45 20.81
CA ASP A 532 -8.47 -45.49 19.83
C ASP A 532 -7.65 -44.19 19.79
N SER A 533 -8.30 -43.04 19.55
CA SER A 533 -7.66 -41.72 19.52
C SER A 533 -8.66 -40.57 19.64
N ASN A 534 -8.19 -39.43 20.14
CA ASN A 534 -8.81 -38.13 19.93
C ASN A 534 -8.16 -37.41 18.72
N LEU A 535 -8.83 -36.39 18.17
CA LEU A 535 -8.30 -35.52 17.12
C LEU A 535 -8.43 -34.05 17.51
N VAL A 536 -7.45 -33.21 17.14
CA VAL A 536 -7.54 -31.75 17.16
C VAL A 536 -7.46 -31.24 15.73
N THR A 537 -8.54 -30.61 15.28
CA THR A 537 -8.79 -30.25 13.88
C THR A 537 -9.02 -28.75 13.73
N PHE A 538 -8.40 -28.11 12.74
CA PHE A 538 -8.62 -26.69 12.46
C PHE A 538 -9.94 -26.51 11.71
N THR A 539 -11.02 -26.24 12.45
CA THR A 539 -12.39 -26.16 11.92
C THR A 539 -12.95 -24.76 12.13
N PRO A 540 -13.39 -24.05 11.06
CA PRO A 540 -14.00 -22.73 11.18
C PRO A 540 -15.12 -22.65 12.23
N PHE A 541 -15.07 -21.61 13.07
CA PHE A 541 -15.97 -21.46 14.21
C PHE A 541 -16.30 -19.99 14.49
N ASN A 542 -17.59 -19.68 14.64
CA ASN A 542 -18.10 -18.32 14.92
C ASN A 542 -17.59 -17.23 13.95
N GLY A 543 -17.40 -17.57 12.67
CA GLY A 543 -16.84 -16.67 11.65
C GLY A 543 -15.32 -16.51 11.69
N LYS A 544 -14.61 -17.28 12.53
CA LYS A 544 -13.15 -17.36 12.54
C LYS A 544 -12.69 -18.57 11.74
N GLU A 545 -11.85 -18.33 10.74
CA GLU A 545 -11.12 -19.35 9.97
C GLU A 545 -9.63 -19.29 10.34
N ALA A 546 -8.83 -20.26 9.91
CA ALA A 546 -7.38 -20.19 10.09
C ALA A 546 -6.84 -19.01 9.28
N LYS A 547 -6.14 -18.09 9.94
CA LYS A 547 -5.71 -16.82 9.34
C LYS A 547 -4.32 -16.42 9.83
N PHE A 548 -3.44 -16.12 8.90
CA PHE A 548 -2.23 -15.34 9.14
C PHE A 548 -2.45 -13.92 8.57
N ALA A 549 -1.92 -12.90 9.25
CA ALA A 549 -1.96 -11.53 8.76
C ALA A 549 -0.58 -10.86 8.85
N HIS A 550 -0.21 -10.21 7.75
CA HIS A 550 0.82 -9.18 7.67
C HIS A 550 0.12 -7.82 7.64
N GLN A 551 0.83 -6.72 7.93
CA GLN A 551 0.26 -5.37 8.04
C GLN A 551 -0.58 -4.85 6.83
N CYS A 552 -0.55 -5.52 5.68
CA CYS A 552 -1.30 -5.17 4.46
C CYS A 552 -2.20 -6.28 3.91
N ILE A 553 -2.13 -7.51 4.44
CA ILE A 553 -2.72 -8.68 3.78
C ILE A 553 -3.09 -9.77 4.79
N GLU A 554 -4.29 -10.32 4.63
CA GLU A 554 -4.77 -11.47 5.39
C GLU A 554 -4.98 -12.68 4.46
N TYR A 555 -4.57 -13.87 4.91
CA TYR A 555 -4.64 -15.09 4.12
C TYR A 555 -4.80 -16.34 4.99
N SER A 556 -5.29 -17.42 4.38
CA SER A 556 -5.46 -18.70 5.08
C SER A 556 -4.30 -19.67 4.82
N PRO A 557 -3.59 -20.15 5.85
CA PRO A 557 -2.61 -21.21 5.72
C PRO A 557 -3.28 -22.56 5.41
N ASP A 558 -2.50 -23.51 4.89
CA ASP A 558 -2.89 -24.92 4.89
C ASP A 558 -2.95 -25.46 6.32
N THR A 559 -3.82 -26.44 6.57
CA THR A 559 -4.15 -26.92 7.92
C THR A 559 -3.94 -28.42 8.08
N LEU A 560 -3.19 -28.82 9.11
CA LEU A 560 -2.86 -30.23 9.40
C LEU A 560 -3.24 -30.59 10.84
N SER A 561 -4.10 -31.60 10.99
CA SER A 561 -4.74 -31.96 12.26
C SER A 561 -3.91 -32.96 13.08
N ALA A 562 -3.90 -32.80 14.40
CA ALA A 562 -3.25 -33.72 15.33
C ALA A 562 -4.12 -34.94 15.65
N THR A 563 -3.45 -36.05 15.91
CA THR A 563 -3.94 -37.25 16.57
C THR A 563 -3.40 -37.31 17.99
N ILE A 564 -4.28 -37.60 18.95
CA ILE A 564 -3.92 -37.83 20.35
C ILE A 564 -4.23 -39.28 20.66
N THR A 565 -3.23 -40.03 21.15
CA THR A 565 -3.41 -41.42 21.57
C THR A 565 -3.25 -41.54 23.08
N ILE A 566 -4.00 -42.45 23.71
CA ILE A 566 -3.65 -42.89 25.06
C ILE A 566 -2.52 -43.90 24.92
N GLY A 567 -1.30 -43.43 25.21
CA GLY A 567 -0.19 -44.28 25.57
C GLY A 567 -0.24 -44.62 27.07
N CYS A 568 0.52 -45.63 27.45
CA CYS A 568 0.86 -45.88 28.84
C CYS A 568 2.27 -45.36 29.21
N CYS A 569 3.07 -45.00 28.21
CA CYS A 569 4.46 -44.56 28.36
C CYS A 569 4.56 -43.22 29.11
N ASN A 570 5.33 -43.17 30.20
CA ASN A 570 5.63 -41.94 30.92
C ASN A 570 7.11 -41.56 30.86
N GLY A 571 7.41 -40.27 30.66
CA GLY A 571 8.78 -39.76 30.69
C GLY A 571 9.69 -40.26 29.57
N ILE A 572 10.39 -41.38 29.80
CA ILE A 572 11.39 -41.97 28.89
C ILE A 572 11.18 -43.48 28.75
N ARG A 573 11.44 -43.99 27.54
CA ARG A 573 11.42 -45.45 27.29
C ARG A 573 12.52 -46.13 28.10
N GLY A 574 12.26 -47.36 28.56
CA GLY A 574 13.19 -48.17 29.35
C GLY A 574 12.82 -48.36 30.84
N ASN A 575 11.77 -47.72 31.35
CA ASN A 575 11.16 -48.06 32.66
C ASN A 575 10.24 -49.29 32.48
N VAL A 576 10.81 -50.48 32.33
CA VAL A 576 10.07 -51.70 31.96
C VAL A 576 9.45 -52.39 33.18
N ASP A 577 9.94 -52.13 34.40
CA ASP A 577 9.37 -52.68 35.63
C ASP A 577 8.22 -51.83 36.23
N GLY A 578 8.09 -50.56 35.80
CA GLY A 578 7.03 -49.64 36.21
C GLY A 578 7.32 -48.92 37.53
N ASP A 579 8.60 -48.65 37.79
CA ASP A 579 9.11 -47.88 38.92
C ASP A 579 8.55 -46.44 38.95
N VAL A 580 8.32 -45.90 40.14
CA VAL A 580 7.76 -44.55 40.34
C VAL A 580 8.82 -43.44 40.38
N GLY A 581 10.08 -43.79 40.09
CA GLY A 581 11.21 -42.88 39.98
C GLY A 581 11.65 -42.56 38.55
N GLU A 582 11.08 -43.25 37.54
CA GLU A 582 11.42 -43.12 36.11
C GLU A 582 12.92 -43.32 35.84
N GLN A 583 13.56 -44.23 36.58
CA GLN A 583 15.00 -44.48 36.51
C GLN A 583 15.32 -45.83 35.90
N ILE A 584 15.79 -45.81 34.65
CA ILE A 584 16.34 -46.98 33.95
C ILE A 584 17.48 -47.59 34.78
N ASP A 585 17.23 -48.73 35.42
CA ASP A 585 18.22 -49.49 36.19
C ASP A 585 18.22 -50.99 35.84
N ILE A 586 18.88 -51.82 36.64
CA ILE A 586 19.00 -53.26 36.40
C ILE A 586 17.70 -54.03 36.68
N ALA A 587 16.75 -53.43 37.42
CA ALA A 587 15.40 -53.96 37.61
C ALA A 587 14.64 -54.03 36.28
N ASP A 588 14.66 -52.97 35.46
CA ASP A 588 14.05 -52.92 34.14
C ASP A 588 14.59 -53.99 33.21
N LEU A 589 15.92 -54.10 33.14
CA LEU A 589 16.57 -55.11 32.30
C LEU A 589 16.21 -56.54 32.75
N VAL A 590 16.07 -56.78 34.05
CA VAL A 590 15.63 -58.08 34.58
C VAL A 590 14.16 -58.33 34.26
N ALA A 591 13.28 -57.35 34.48
CA ALA A 591 11.85 -57.45 34.17
C ALA A 591 11.61 -57.69 32.68
N PHE A 592 12.33 -56.98 31.81
CA PHE A 592 12.22 -57.10 30.37
C PHE A 592 12.75 -58.44 29.84
N VAL A 593 13.87 -58.94 30.38
CA VAL A 593 14.39 -60.28 30.07
C VAL A 593 13.42 -61.36 30.56
N ASP A 594 12.91 -61.26 31.79
CA ASP A 594 11.95 -62.24 32.32
C ASP A 594 10.64 -62.23 31.52
N PHE A 595 10.12 -61.07 31.11
CA PHE A 595 8.97 -60.97 30.19
C PHE A 595 9.26 -61.63 28.83
N SER A 596 10.30 -61.17 28.14
CA SER A 596 10.58 -61.53 26.74
C SER A 596 10.93 -63.01 26.55
N PHE A 597 11.45 -63.67 27.60
CA PHE A 597 11.71 -65.11 27.61
C PHE A 597 10.65 -65.93 28.36
N GLY A 598 9.53 -65.31 28.77
CA GLY A 598 8.31 -65.98 29.23
C GLY A 598 8.32 -66.48 30.68
N GLY A 599 9.18 -65.91 31.54
CA GLY A 599 9.23 -66.16 32.99
C GLY A 599 8.45 -65.15 33.84
N GLY A 600 8.35 -63.90 33.37
CA GLY A 600 7.77 -62.77 34.08
C GLY A 600 6.34 -62.39 33.64
N PRO A 601 5.70 -61.42 34.33
CA PRO A 601 4.50 -60.76 33.84
C PRO A 601 4.81 -59.91 32.60
N ALA A 602 3.77 -59.43 31.91
CA ALA A 602 3.94 -58.35 30.94
C ALA A 602 4.26 -57.03 31.66
N PRO A 603 5.06 -56.13 31.05
CA PRO A 603 5.30 -54.77 31.55
C PRO A 603 3.99 -54.02 31.83
N ALA A 604 4.04 -53.07 32.76
CA ALA A 604 2.90 -52.19 33.05
C ALA A 604 2.53 -51.34 31.81
N CYS A 605 3.55 -50.89 31.07
CA CYS A 605 3.41 -50.40 29.72
C CYS A 605 4.29 -51.16 28.73
N ILE A 606 3.73 -51.56 27.59
CA ILE A 606 4.50 -52.22 26.52
C ILE A 606 5.30 -51.23 25.67
N GLU A 607 4.89 -49.95 25.63
CA GLU A 607 5.58 -48.88 24.88
C GLU A 607 6.88 -48.44 25.57
N GLU A 608 6.98 -48.59 26.90
CA GLU A 608 8.23 -48.37 27.66
C GLU A 608 9.28 -49.45 27.36
N ALA A 609 8.86 -50.61 26.86
CA ALA A 609 9.73 -51.70 26.41
C ALA A 609 10.15 -51.61 24.93
N ASP A 610 9.57 -50.69 24.14
CA ASP A 610 10.02 -50.31 22.79
C ASP A 610 11.16 -49.28 22.96
N VAL A 611 12.30 -49.74 23.50
CA VAL A 611 13.40 -48.88 23.96
C VAL A 611 14.12 -48.19 22.79
N ASP A 612 14.18 -48.83 21.62
CA ASP A 612 14.79 -48.24 20.42
C ASP A 612 13.81 -47.45 19.52
N ALA A 613 12.52 -47.44 19.89
CA ALA A 613 11.40 -46.83 19.17
C ALA A 613 11.16 -47.39 17.75
N SER A 614 11.51 -48.66 17.51
CA SER A 614 11.18 -49.40 16.28
C SER A 614 9.68 -49.71 16.11
N SER A 615 8.83 -49.33 17.06
CA SER A 615 7.38 -49.59 17.08
C SER A 615 7.05 -51.08 17.28
N GLY A 616 7.86 -51.75 18.08
CA GLY A 616 7.70 -53.14 18.51
C GLY A 616 8.45 -53.39 19.81
N THR A 617 8.42 -54.63 20.30
CA THR A 617 9.26 -55.03 21.45
C THR A 617 9.92 -56.34 21.11
N ASP A 618 11.23 -56.33 20.86
CA ASP A 618 12.00 -57.56 20.65
C ASP A 618 13.36 -57.57 21.39
N ILE A 619 14.30 -58.39 20.92
CA ILE A 619 15.63 -58.53 21.53
C ILE A 619 16.54 -57.32 21.21
N GLY A 620 16.21 -56.53 20.18
CA GLY A 620 16.88 -55.27 19.86
C GLY A 620 16.80 -54.26 21.00
N ASP A 621 15.62 -54.10 21.59
CA ASP A 621 15.37 -53.21 22.73
C ASP A 621 16.14 -53.63 23.98
N ILE A 622 16.20 -54.94 24.27
CA ILE A 622 17.02 -55.49 25.36
C ILE A 622 18.50 -55.19 25.12
N VAL A 623 18.98 -55.33 23.88
CA VAL A 623 20.37 -54.99 23.50
C VAL A 623 20.61 -53.48 23.60
N TYR A 624 19.63 -52.63 23.24
CA TYR A 624 19.72 -51.18 23.41
C TYR A 624 19.86 -50.82 24.89
N LEU A 625 18.98 -51.34 25.74
CA LEU A 625 18.97 -51.10 27.19
C LEU A 625 20.29 -51.53 27.84
N VAL A 626 20.81 -52.72 27.50
CA VAL A 626 22.15 -53.18 27.91
C VAL A 626 23.26 -52.23 27.43
N THR A 627 23.21 -51.78 26.17
CA THR A 627 24.24 -50.93 25.59
C THR A 627 24.26 -49.55 26.25
N TYR A 628 23.09 -48.96 26.51
CA TYR A 628 22.94 -47.71 27.28
C TYR A 628 23.52 -47.87 28.69
N MET A 629 23.07 -48.89 29.44
CA MET A 629 23.46 -49.09 30.83
C MET A 629 24.95 -49.40 31.05
N PHE A 630 25.58 -50.17 30.16
CA PHE A 630 26.89 -50.77 30.41
C PHE A 630 28.00 -50.34 29.43
N ASP A 631 27.67 -50.05 28.18
CA ASP A 631 28.65 -49.75 27.11
C ASP A 631 28.60 -48.30 26.60
N SER A 632 27.94 -47.40 27.35
CA SER A 632 27.79 -45.96 27.01
C SER A 632 27.04 -45.69 25.70
N GLY A 633 25.99 -46.48 25.43
CA GLY A 633 25.05 -46.21 24.34
C GLY A 633 24.29 -44.88 24.48
N PRO A 634 23.57 -44.46 23.42
CA PRO A 634 22.64 -43.33 23.53
C PRO A 634 21.57 -43.60 24.59
N ALA A 635 21.09 -42.54 25.25
CA ALA A 635 19.92 -42.64 26.10
C ALA A 635 18.67 -42.96 25.26
N PRO A 636 17.73 -43.79 25.77
CA PRO A 636 16.45 -44.00 25.11
C PRO A 636 15.71 -42.70 24.83
N LEU A 637 14.83 -42.72 23.83
CA LEU A 637 14.00 -41.57 23.51
C LEU A 637 12.94 -41.33 24.60
N ALA A 638 12.46 -40.09 24.67
CA ALA A 638 11.27 -39.77 25.43
C ALA A 638 10.06 -40.59 24.94
N CYS A 639 9.06 -40.73 25.80
CA CYS A 639 7.74 -41.16 25.36
C CYS A 639 7.17 -40.13 24.34
N PRO A 640 6.43 -40.55 23.30
CA PRO A 640 5.96 -39.66 22.23
C PRO A 640 4.92 -38.59 22.62
#